data_AF-A0AAE9Y9X3-F1
#
_entry.id   AF-A0AAE9Y9X3-F1
#
_cell.length_a   1.000
_cell.length_b   1.000
_cell.length_c   1.000
_cell.angle_alpha   90.00
_cell.angle_beta   90.00
_cell.angle_gamma   90.00
#
_symmetry.space_group_name_H-M   'P 1'
#
loop_
_entity.id
_entity.type
_entity.pdbx_description
1 polymer ?
#
loop_
_entity_poly.entity_id
_entity_poly.type
_entity_poly.pdbx_seq_one_letter_code
_entity_poly.pdbx_strand_id
1 'polypeptide(L)'
;MRSRAPALLVVAVTVLGVLGGVVPAGPVHAQQDPARFTATALDPVGRVRGAEVASARLARSDPDLRAPASAERVAVLVRLDQDPLATYTGGVDGAPATSPAATGRPLTAEVAATSSHARRAATREAEVTRALRAAVPGLRVVRRLPVLYGGLAATVPADQVAAVLAVPGVVAVQSDAPRPLRTGPDPVPDAPGGDLAAGEGTTVAVLGGAVDRGDDRLAGPVAEDRDLVTDPSARGPASRASTELAAAVAATAPAAALGSYRVCAEAATCAPSTVVAGLEAAVLDGADVATHLLPAPADPRTDPVALAALGADAAGTVVVDGSGAPWTATVDGPDDQVVARTGRTAGALAATAAAAPGWSPAQVRSALAAGPGEGLDPATVAAPGLTFDETLARTLALGAEGTHLNTPAVEATLDGGRLATTRTVTNVSDGPATYRAEADVPGATVEVRPARFTLGPGARKELAITVEASGAVTGEVRLVADARPPVHLPVRVVGPAADVRVTTACAATTVAVTDRTPCTATATNEGVGATTVAGTTVVDDHLRVDAAGAPAAVTGPRSTALAPTTLSGREPGALALEPTGTDGYVPLDSLGVAPVPVGDREGLEVALDRPVTFDGTTSDRLGVSSDGYLVVGGIDDPTELVCCPSRTSDEATPDGVVAPFWTDLTGTGAPGISVAAVTDGARRWVVVEWRLAVVGTGARRTFQAWLGQDGAHDVALAYPAGRTPSTEGLAAPAAVGATGRDGRTGALRPGAEVLGGPGPVDRRVTAAASGPPDAVSWPVEVAGWAGGAGVVRTEVTASGATDPATAAAEVAVDGPGPGAVEADVDRLADDLTEDALAPARRADLADRLRTGTLTREGLARVLATDPAWLGRVVDATYQEVAGAAPDADGRRFWVEALASGTSVRALVAALVGTEAFYAAAGRDPGALVDLAFARVLGRAPDAAGRDYWVARLDAGLSRAALGHTLAALDEVGARRVRDVARLLLDRDPTPTEAARWETVLRRGTVVDLTTAVASSPAYREGG
;
A
#
# COMPACT_ATOMS: atom_id res chain seq x y z
N MET A 1 -9.27 20.05 -84.07
CA MET A 1 -10.19 19.08 -84.70
C MET A 1 -11.39 18.87 -83.77
N ARG A 2 -12.61 19.19 -84.26
CA ARG A 2 -13.98 18.71 -83.91
C ARG A 2 -14.24 18.23 -82.46
N SER A 3 -14.94 19.00 -81.62
CA SER A 3 -16.42 19.12 -81.44
C SER A 3 -17.15 17.87 -80.90
N ARG A 4 -17.89 18.05 -79.78
CA ARG A 4 -19.34 17.74 -79.62
C ARG A 4 -19.85 18.04 -78.19
N ALA A 5 -20.83 18.95 -78.10
CA ALA A 5 -21.90 19.00 -77.07
C ALA A 5 -23.15 18.26 -77.65
N PRO A 6 -24.32 18.03 -76.97
CA PRO A 6 -25.11 19.05 -76.22
C PRO A 6 -26.06 18.61 -75.04
N ALA A 7 -26.56 19.61 -74.31
CA ALA A 7 -27.93 19.89 -73.79
C ALA A 7 -28.68 19.04 -72.73
N LEU A 8 -29.20 19.72 -71.68
CA LEU A 8 -30.60 19.78 -71.15
C LEU A 8 -30.54 20.50 -69.76
N LEU A 9 -31.50 21.24 -69.20
CA LEU A 9 -32.70 21.99 -69.60
C LEU A 9 -33.04 22.88 -68.36
N VAL A 10 -33.40 24.14 -68.57
CA VAL A 10 -33.83 25.09 -67.53
C VAL A 10 -35.33 24.95 -67.27
N VAL A 11 -35.75 24.91 -66.00
CA VAL A 11 -37.10 25.30 -65.57
C VAL A 11 -36.97 26.21 -64.34
N ALA A 12 -37.32 27.48 -64.52
CA ALA A 12 -37.52 28.45 -63.47
C ALA A 12 -39.03 28.60 -63.23
N VAL A 13 -39.46 28.47 -61.96
CA VAL A 13 -40.78 28.90 -61.51
C VAL A 13 -40.59 29.79 -60.28
N THR A 14 -40.88 31.07 -60.47
CA THR A 14 -41.10 32.10 -59.45
C THR A 14 -42.39 31.85 -58.69
N VAL A 15 -42.36 31.92 -57.35
CA VAL A 15 -43.56 32.12 -56.51
C VAL A 15 -43.29 33.19 -55.45
N LEU A 16 -44.20 34.18 -55.45
CA LEU A 16 -44.37 35.29 -54.52
C LEU A 16 -44.31 34.86 -53.03
N GLY A 17 -43.55 35.59 -52.23
CA GLY A 17 -43.64 35.57 -50.77
C GLY A 17 -44.49 36.73 -50.26
N VAL A 18 -45.51 36.42 -49.45
CA VAL A 18 -45.88 37.02 -48.15
C VAL A 18 -47.07 36.20 -47.63
N LEU A 19 -46.94 35.56 -46.45
CA LEU A 19 -47.95 35.47 -45.38
C LEU A 19 -47.49 34.50 -44.27
N GLY A 20 -47.16 35.06 -43.10
CA GLY A 20 -47.35 34.48 -41.76
C GLY A 20 -47.01 33.00 -41.53
N GLY A 21 -45.74 32.64 -41.52
CA GLY A 21 -45.29 31.43 -40.83
C GLY A 21 -45.12 31.74 -39.34
N VAL A 22 -46.16 31.49 -38.53
CA VAL A 22 -45.98 31.31 -37.09
C VAL A 22 -45.08 30.09 -36.92
N VAL A 23 -43.82 30.32 -36.57
CA VAL A 23 -42.98 29.26 -36.01
C VAL A 23 -43.71 28.80 -34.76
N PRO A 24 -44.11 27.51 -34.63
CA PRO A 24 -44.67 27.06 -33.37
C PRO A 24 -43.60 27.27 -32.31
N ALA A 25 -43.85 28.16 -31.37
CA ALA A 25 -43.09 28.18 -30.13
C ALA A 25 -43.16 26.75 -29.58
N GLY A 26 -42.00 26.10 -29.45
CA GLY A 26 -41.93 24.84 -28.71
C GLY A 26 -42.53 25.03 -27.32
N PRO A 27 -43.06 23.97 -26.69
CA PRO A 27 -43.71 24.09 -25.39
C PRO A 27 -42.75 24.76 -24.40
N VAL A 28 -43.12 25.96 -23.95
CA VAL A 28 -42.45 26.65 -22.84
C VAL A 28 -42.72 25.79 -21.60
N HIS A 29 -41.66 25.21 -21.04
CA HIS A 29 -41.74 24.43 -19.81
C HIS A 29 -42.27 25.33 -18.69
N ALA A 30 -43.36 24.91 -18.05
CA ALA A 30 -43.93 25.62 -16.91
C ALA A 30 -43.14 25.31 -15.64
N GLN A 31 -42.86 26.34 -14.85
CA GLN A 31 -42.36 26.19 -13.48
C GLN A 31 -43.33 25.31 -12.68
N GLN A 32 -42.83 24.37 -11.89
CA GLN A 32 -43.67 23.49 -11.08
C GLN A 32 -44.47 24.31 -10.06
N ASP A 33 -45.67 23.84 -9.71
CA ASP A 33 -46.51 24.45 -8.68
C ASP A 33 -45.90 24.17 -7.29
N PRO A 34 -45.39 25.19 -6.58
CA PRO A 34 -44.79 25.01 -5.26
C PRO A 34 -45.74 24.37 -4.24
N ALA A 35 -47.07 24.51 -4.42
CA ALA A 35 -48.07 23.96 -3.53
C ALA A 35 -48.08 22.41 -3.48
N ARG A 36 -47.43 21.74 -4.43
CA ARG A 36 -47.23 20.27 -4.40
C ARG A 36 -46.15 19.82 -3.42
N PHE A 37 -45.25 20.71 -3.01
CA PHE A 37 -44.05 20.34 -2.28
C PHE A 37 -44.09 20.86 -0.86
N THR A 38 -43.50 20.08 0.04
CA THR A 38 -43.09 20.54 1.37
C THR A 38 -41.59 20.43 1.47
N ALA A 39 -40.95 21.42 2.09
CA ALA A 39 -39.50 21.49 2.22
C ALA A 39 -39.10 21.65 3.69
N THR A 40 -38.01 21.00 4.08
CA THR A 40 -37.31 21.21 5.35
C THR A 40 -35.90 21.68 5.02
N ALA A 41 -35.51 22.86 5.52
CA ALA A 41 -34.15 23.37 5.32
C ALA A 41 -33.12 22.41 5.94
N LEU A 42 -32.02 22.18 5.23
CA LEU A 42 -30.87 21.43 5.73
C LEU A 42 -29.72 22.42 5.97
N ASP A 43 -29.48 22.73 7.25
CA ASP A 43 -28.44 23.68 7.63
C ASP A 43 -27.04 23.04 7.43
N PRO A 44 -26.07 23.78 6.87
CA PRO A 44 -24.69 23.30 6.78
C PRO A 44 -24.10 23.03 8.17
N VAL A 45 -23.44 21.87 8.31
CA VAL A 45 -22.72 21.47 9.52
C VAL A 45 -21.29 22.01 9.55
N GLY A 46 -20.79 22.48 8.40
CA GLY A 46 -19.45 23.03 8.26
C GLY A 46 -19.31 23.90 7.00
N ARG A 47 -18.19 24.62 6.93
CA ARG A 47 -17.77 25.39 5.76
C ARG A 47 -16.33 25.03 5.42
N VAL A 48 -16.06 24.86 4.14
CA VAL A 48 -14.71 24.65 3.61
C VAL A 48 -14.40 25.83 2.72
N ARG A 49 -13.20 26.40 2.82
CA ARG A 49 -12.77 27.49 1.96
C ARG A 49 -11.58 27.04 1.14
N GLY A 50 -11.74 27.03 -0.18
CA GLY A 50 -10.67 26.69 -1.09
C GLY A 50 -9.59 27.76 -1.11
N ALA A 51 -8.38 27.39 -1.52
CA ALA A 51 -7.32 28.36 -1.72
C ALA A 51 -7.68 29.29 -2.89
N GLU A 52 -7.75 30.59 -2.62
CA GLU A 52 -7.95 31.62 -3.64
C GLU A 52 -6.75 31.62 -4.60
N VAL A 53 -5.55 31.36 -4.07
CA VAL A 53 -4.29 31.40 -4.81
C VAL A 53 -3.94 30.05 -5.45
N ALA A 54 -3.67 30.05 -6.76
CA ALA A 54 -3.36 28.84 -7.53
C ALA A 54 -2.13 28.07 -7.01
N SER A 55 -1.06 28.77 -6.61
CA SER A 55 0.13 28.15 -6.02
C SER A 55 -0.11 27.51 -4.65
N ALA A 56 -1.17 27.90 -3.93
CA ALA A 56 -1.53 27.29 -2.65
C ALA A 56 -2.40 26.04 -2.84
N ARG A 57 -3.15 25.93 -3.94
CA ARG A 57 -3.98 24.75 -4.28
C ARG A 57 -3.18 23.46 -4.50
N LEU A 58 -1.89 23.58 -4.79
CA LEU A 58 -1.01 22.41 -4.91
C LEU A 58 -0.68 21.77 -3.55
N ALA A 59 -0.78 22.52 -2.45
CA ALA A 59 -0.48 21.99 -1.13
C ALA A 59 -1.65 21.19 -0.59
N ARG A 60 -1.36 19.98 -0.08
CA ARG A 60 -2.33 19.14 0.62
C ARG A 60 -1.85 18.84 2.03
N SER A 61 -2.79 18.72 2.95
CA SER A 61 -2.48 18.35 4.33
C SER A 61 -2.16 16.86 4.42
N ASP A 62 -1.07 16.52 5.10
CA ASP A 62 -0.63 15.13 5.27
C ASP A 62 -1.71 14.33 6.02
N PRO A 63 -2.12 13.14 5.53
CA PRO A 63 -3.19 12.36 6.14
C PRO A 63 -2.99 12.09 7.63
N ASP A 64 -1.75 11.75 8.03
CA ASP A 64 -1.38 11.43 9.42
C ASP A 64 -1.55 12.61 10.38
N LEU A 65 -1.64 13.84 9.87
CA LEU A 65 -1.80 15.06 10.65
C LEU A 65 -3.27 15.50 10.80
N ARG A 66 -4.24 14.87 10.12
CA ARG A 66 -5.64 15.34 10.10
C ARG A 66 -6.41 15.07 11.39
N ALA A 67 -6.11 13.98 12.10
CA ALA A 67 -6.77 13.62 13.37
C ALA A 67 -5.87 12.84 14.35
N PRO A 68 -4.68 13.35 14.69
CA PRO A 68 -3.80 12.66 15.63
C PRO A 68 -4.39 12.69 17.06
N ALA A 69 -4.28 11.57 17.77
CA ALA A 69 -4.82 11.44 19.13
C ALA A 69 -3.86 11.94 20.24
N SER A 70 -2.63 12.33 19.89
CA SER A 70 -1.56 12.66 20.85
C SER A 70 -1.45 14.18 21.09
N ALA A 71 -1.20 14.59 22.34
CA ALA A 71 -0.88 15.97 22.70
C ALA A 71 0.63 16.31 22.54
N GLU A 72 1.44 15.38 22.04
CA GLU A 72 2.86 15.61 21.77
C GLU A 72 3.06 16.74 20.75
N ARG A 73 4.14 17.51 20.92
CA ARG A 73 4.42 18.64 20.02
C ARG A 73 5.07 18.12 18.75
N VAL A 74 4.43 18.38 17.61
CA VAL A 74 4.92 18.05 16.27
C VAL A 74 5.40 19.31 15.56
N ALA A 75 6.39 19.17 14.70
CA ALA A 75 6.87 20.22 13.81
C ALA A 75 6.09 20.17 12.49
N VAL A 76 5.55 21.30 12.06
CA VAL A 76 4.68 21.41 10.88
C VAL A 76 5.05 22.62 10.02
N LEU A 77 4.90 22.48 8.70
CA LEU A 77 4.76 23.61 7.77
C LEU A 77 3.29 23.93 7.58
N VAL A 78 2.96 25.21 7.66
CA VAL A 78 1.61 25.73 7.44
C VAL A 78 1.64 26.54 6.14
N ARG A 79 0.97 26.00 5.11
CA ARG A 79 0.76 26.72 3.85
C ARG A 79 -0.35 27.74 4.03
N LEU A 80 -0.08 28.99 3.65
CA LEU A 80 -1.07 30.06 3.70
C LEU A 80 -1.67 30.33 2.33
N ASP A 81 -2.90 30.84 2.31
CA ASP A 81 -3.59 31.29 1.10
C ASP A 81 -3.05 32.65 0.64
N GLN A 82 -1.82 32.63 0.11
CA GLN A 82 -1.11 33.78 -0.44
C GLN A 82 -0.07 33.31 -1.45
N ASP A 83 0.17 34.13 -2.48
CA ASP A 83 1.25 33.84 -3.44
C ASP A 83 2.63 34.11 -2.84
N PRO A 84 3.54 33.12 -2.88
CA PRO A 84 4.96 33.35 -2.68
C PRO A 84 5.48 34.44 -3.63
N LEU A 85 6.53 35.16 -3.20
CA LEU A 85 7.11 36.24 -4.00
C LEU A 85 7.63 35.75 -5.36
N ALA A 86 8.14 34.52 -5.43
CA ALA A 86 8.69 33.95 -6.66
C ALA A 86 7.63 33.57 -7.69
N THR A 87 6.39 33.29 -7.27
CA THR A 87 5.30 32.87 -8.16
C THR A 87 4.27 33.97 -8.41
N TYR A 88 4.36 35.11 -7.71
CA TYR A 88 3.41 36.20 -7.86
C TYR A 88 3.57 36.94 -9.20
N THR A 89 2.61 36.71 -10.10
CA THR A 89 2.57 37.27 -11.46
C THR A 89 1.83 38.60 -11.57
N GLY A 90 1.36 39.17 -10.46
CA GLY A 90 0.56 40.39 -10.42
C GLY A 90 -0.93 40.11 -10.20
N GLY A 91 -1.78 41.11 -10.47
CA GLY A 91 -3.24 40.97 -10.39
C GLY A 91 -3.88 41.56 -9.12
N VAL A 92 -3.09 41.94 -8.12
CA VAL A 92 -3.58 42.73 -6.98
C VAL A 92 -3.35 44.21 -7.23
N ASP A 93 -4.41 45.02 -7.12
CA ASP A 93 -4.35 46.47 -7.28
C ASP A 93 -3.28 47.09 -6.37
N GLY A 94 -2.38 47.87 -6.97
CA GLY A 94 -1.26 48.52 -6.25
C GLY A 94 -0.08 47.60 -5.92
N ALA A 95 -0.08 46.34 -6.34
CA ALA A 95 1.02 45.39 -6.16
C ALA A 95 1.48 44.79 -7.51
N PRO A 96 2.54 45.33 -8.13
CA PRO A 96 3.07 44.78 -9.38
C PRO A 96 3.69 43.40 -9.15
N ALA A 97 3.77 42.61 -10.22
CA ALA A 97 4.39 41.29 -10.22
C ALA A 97 5.81 41.29 -9.62
N THR A 98 6.16 40.23 -8.90
CA THR A 98 7.51 40.02 -8.36
C THR A 98 8.21 38.80 -8.95
N SER A 99 7.47 37.89 -9.56
CA SER A 99 8.01 36.70 -10.20
C SER A 99 8.95 37.05 -11.36
N PRO A 100 10.15 36.46 -11.44
CA PRO A 100 11.03 36.57 -12.60
C PRO A 100 10.38 36.12 -13.91
N ALA A 101 9.57 35.06 -13.88
CA ALA A 101 8.81 34.60 -15.04
C ALA A 101 7.85 35.66 -15.61
N ALA A 102 7.31 36.55 -14.77
CA ALA A 102 6.43 37.63 -15.20
C ALA A 102 7.16 38.94 -15.51
N THR A 103 8.24 39.24 -14.77
CA THR A 103 8.93 40.54 -14.84
C THR A 103 10.13 40.53 -15.79
N GLY A 104 10.67 39.36 -16.14
CA GLY A 104 11.93 39.20 -16.85
C GLY A 104 13.15 39.69 -16.06
N ARG A 105 13.03 39.85 -14.73
CA ARG A 105 14.10 40.35 -13.85
C ARG A 105 14.34 39.40 -12.69
N PRO A 106 15.59 39.21 -12.23
CA PRO A 106 15.88 38.37 -11.07
C PRO A 106 15.16 38.84 -9.80
N LEU A 107 14.75 37.87 -8.98
CA LEU A 107 14.18 38.14 -7.65
C LEU A 107 15.32 38.28 -6.63
N THR A 108 15.62 39.51 -6.24
CA THR A 108 16.72 39.81 -5.29
C THR A 108 16.22 40.03 -3.87
N ALA A 109 17.12 39.97 -2.89
CA ALA A 109 16.81 40.31 -1.49
C ALA A 109 16.19 41.72 -1.33
N GLU A 110 16.60 42.69 -2.15
CA GLU A 110 16.03 44.03 -2.15
C GLU A 110 14.57 44.02 -2.62
N VAL A 111 14.26 43.34 -3.73
CA VAL A 111 12.88 43.22 -4.23
C VAL A 111 12.01 42.47 -3.21
N ALA A 112 12.55 41.41 -2.62
CA ALA A 112 11.86 40.64 -1.60
C ALA A 112 11.58 41.43 -0.32
N ALA A 113 12.43 42.42 0.03
CA ALA A 113 12.23 43.27 1.19
C ALA A 113 11.34 44.50 0.92
N THR A 114 11.36 45.04 -0.32
CA THR A 114 10.84 46.38 -0.60
C THR A 114 9.63 46.42 -1.54
N SER A 115 9.25 45.30 -2.17
CA SER A 115 8.06 45.26 -3.03
C SER A 115 6.76 45.50 -2.24
N SER A 116 5.75 46.08 -2.88
CA SER A 116 4.45 46.27 -2.22
C SER A 116 3.73 44.95 -1.96
N HIS A 117 3.93 43.95 -2.82
CA HIS A 117 3.45 42.58 -2.58
C HIS A 117 4.09 41.97 -1.32
N ALA A 118 5.41 42.07 -1.14
CA ALA A 118 6.06 41.55 0.07
C ALA A 118 5.53 42.18 1.37
N ARG A 119 5.28 43.49 1.37
CA ARG A 119 4.62 44.15 2.52
C ARG A 119 3.21 43.62 2.77
N ARG A 120 2.45 43.37 1.71
CA ARG A 120 1.09 42.82 1.80
C ARG A 120 1.10 41.39 2.33
N ALA A 121 1.95 40.52 1.76
CA ALA A 121 2.13 39.14 2.22
C ALA A 121 2.54 39.10 3.70
N ALA A 122 3.50 39.92 4.12
CA ALA A 122 3.91 40.03 5.52
C ALA A 122 2.76 40.49 6.45
N THR A 123 1.91 41.40 5.98
CA THR A 123 0.73 41.85 6.74
C THR A 123 -0.29 40.71 6.89
N ARG A 124 -0.59 40.00 5.79
CA ARG A 124 -1.51 38.86 5.77
C ARG A 124 -1.02 37.72 6.66
N GLU A 125 0.25 37.35 6.55
CA GLU A 125 0.88 36.34 7.40
C GLU A 125 0.81 36.72 8.89
N ALA A 126 1.03 37.99 9.24
CA ALA A 126 0.93 38.46 10.62
C ALA A 126 -0.51 38.39 11.17
N GLU A 127 -1.52 38.62 10.33
CA GLU A 127 -2.94 38.43 10.68
C GLU A 127 -3.26 36.96 10.94
N VAL A 128 -2.89 36.07 10.02
CA VAL A 128 -3.13 34.62 10.16
C VAL A 128 -2.37 34.07 11.37
N THR A 129 -1.11 34.49 11.57
CA THR A 129 -0.32 34.08 12.74
C THR A 129 -0.97 34.50 14.06
N ARG A 130 -1.64 35.67 14.10
CA ARG A 130 -2.38 36.11 15.28
C ARG A 130 -3.61 35.23 15.52
N ALA A 131 -4.34 34.87 14.47
CA ALA A 131 -5.48 33.96 14.55
C ALA A 131 -5.06 32.54 14.96
N LEU A 132 -3.95 32.04 14.40
CA LEU A 132 -3.33 30.77 14.76
C LEU A 132 -2.99 30.68 16.24
N ARG A 133 -2.35 31.71 16.81
CA ARG A 133 -2.03 31.75 18.25
C ARG A 133 -3.27 31.87 19.14
N ALA A 134 -4.35 32.46 18.63
CA ALA A 134 -5.61 32.54 19.36
C ALA A 134 -6.35 31.19 19.36
N ALA A 135 -6.35 30.47 18.23
CA ALA A 135 -6.95 29.14 18.10
C ALA A 135 -6.14 28.06 18.82
N VAL A 136 -4.81 28.16 18.78
CA VAL A 136 -3.86 27.18 19.31
C VAL A 136 -2.85 27.92 20.22
N PRO A 137 -3.15 28.16 21.51
CA PRO A 137 -2.27 28.89 22.43
C PRO A 137 -0.88 28.26 22.58
N GLY A 138 -0.78 26.93 22.36
CA GLY A 138 0.46 26.18 22.38
C GLY A 138 1.33 26.31 21.13
N LEU A 139 0.89 27.02 20.08
CA LEU A 139 1.60 27.15 18.80
C LEU A 139 2.83 28.06 18.92
N ARG A 140 3.98 27.61 18.44
CA ARG A 140 5.21 28.41 18.35
C ARG A 140 5.73 28.45 16.92
N VAL A 141 5.77 29.64 16.33
CA VAL A 141 6.36 29.86 15.00
C VAL A 141 7.88 29.77 15.11
N VAL A 142 8.48 28.92 14.28
CA VAL A 142 9.92 28.66 14.20
C VAL A 142 10.56 29.52 13.12
N ARG A 143 9.92 29.60 11.94
CA ARG A 143 10.44 30.32 10.77
C ARG A 143 9.30 30.77 9.85
N ARG A 144 9.54 31.82 9.07
CA ARG A 144 8.68 32.28 7.97
C ARG A 144 9.35 31.96 6.63
N LEU A 145 8.56 31.62 5.62
CA LEU A 145 9.03 31.16 4.31
C LEU A 145 8.24 31.90 3.20
N PRO A 146 8.47 33.21 3.01
CA PRO A 146 7.61 34.04 2.16
C PRO A 146 7.98 34.00 0.67
N VAL A 147 9.19 33.54 0.31
CA VAL A 147 9.74 33.70 -1.03
C VAL A 147 9.26 32.60 -1.96
N LEU A 148 9.42 31.34 -1.56
CA LEU A 148 9.14 30.17 -2.40
C LEU A 148 7.93 29.37 -1.94
N TYR A 149 7.73 29.23 -0.63
CA TYR A 149 6.64 28.41 -0.08
C TYR A 149 5.39 29.22 0.29
N GLY A 150 5.52 30.50 0.65
CA GLY A 150 4.39 31.38 1.01
C GLY A 150 3.69 30.94 2.31
N GLY A 151 4.46 30.53 3.32
CA GLY A 151 3.93 30.00 4.57
C GLY A 151 4.88 30.15 5.76
N LEU A 152 4.68 29.34 6.79
CA LEU A 152 5.51 29.35 8.00
C LEU A 152 5.73 27.95 8.56
N ALA A 153 6.84 27.76 9.28
CA ALA A 153 7.08 26.57 10.07
C ALA A 153 6.75 26.84 11.53
N ALA A 154 6.09 25.90 12.19
CA ALA A 154 5.67 26.01 13.58
C ALA A 154 5.77 24.67 14.32
N THR A 155 5.76 24.72 15.65
CA THR A 155 5.53 23.56 16.51
C THR A 155 4.17 23.69 17.18
N VAL A 156 3.36 22.63 17.07
CA VAL A 156 1.96 22.58 17.54
C VAL A 156 1.73 21.29 18.33
N PRO A 157 0.85 21.28 19.34
CA PRO A 157 0.30 20.03 19.86
C PRO A 157 -0.40 19.27 18.72
N ALA A 158 -0.08 17.98 18.53
CA ALA A 158 -0.59 17.20 17.41
C ALA A 158 -2.14 17.18 17.41
N ASP A 159 -2.77 16.91 18.54
CA ASP A 159 -4.23 16.93 18.77
C ASP A 159 -4.93 18.27 18.43
N GLN A 160 -4.17 19.34 18.17
CA GLN A 160 -4.69 20.66 17.77
C GLN A 160 -4.43 21.01 16.30
N VAL A 161 -3.89 20.10 15.48
CA VAL A 161 -3.69 20.37 14.04
C VAL A 161 -5.01 20.66 13.30
N ALA A 162 -6.10 19.98 13.66
CA ALA A 162 -7.43 20.29 13.10
C ALA A 162 -7.85 21.75 13.38
N ALA A 163 -7.49 22.30 14.54
CA ALA A 163 -7.75 23.70 14.87
C ALA A 163 -6.86 24.67 14.06
N VAL A 164 -5.65 24.26 13.66
CA VAL A 164 -4.79 25.02 12.73
C VAL A 164 -5.45 25.11 11.36
N LEU A 165 -5.95 23.98 10.82
CA LEU A 165 -6.64 23.92 9.53
C LEU A 165 -7.94 24.74 9.52
N ALA A 166 -8.62 24.85 10.66
CA ALA A 166 -9.84 25.65 10.79
C ALA A 166 -9.58 27.18 10.77
N VAL A 167 -8.33 27.65 10.87
CA VAL A 167 -8.02 29.09 10.86
C VAL A 167 -8.13 29.66 9.43
N PRO A 168 -8.94 30.72 9.21
CA PRO A 168 -9.04 31.35 7.90
C PRO A 168 -7.69 31.82 7.35
N GLY A 169 -7.38 31.40 6.13
CA GLY A 169 -6.11 31.71 5.44
C GLY A 169 -5.04 30.62 5.58
N VAL A 170 -5.31 29.52 6.29
CA VAL A 170 -4.52 28.28 6.24
C VAL A 170 -5.08 27.37 5.15
N VAL A 171 -4.22 26.83 4.29
CA VAL A 171 -4.59 25.95 3.17
C VAL A 171 -4.20 24.51 3.46
N ALA A 172 -3.00 24.29 4.00
CA ALA A 172 -2.51 22.96 4.31
C ALA A 172 -1.62 22.97 5.56
N VAL A 173 -1.60 21.85 6.26
CA VAL A 173 -0.63 21.55 7.32
C VAL A 173 0.14 20.29 6.94
N GLN A 174 1.45 20.43 6.81
CA GLN A 174 2.36 19.42 6.30
C GLN A 174 3.46 19.14 7.32
N SER A 175 4.06 17.97 7.27
CA SER A 175 5.10 17.55 8.21
C SER A 175 6.39 18.33 8.00
N ASP A 176 6.93 18.89 9.08
CA ASP A 176 8.30 19.44 9.15
C ASP A 176 9.26 18.50 9.89
N ALA A 177 8.92 17.21 9.96
CA ALA A 177 9.78 16.22 10.60
C ALA A 177 11.14 16.13 9.85
N PRO A 178 12.28 16.16 10.56
CA PRO A 178 13.59 15.99 9.95
C PRO A 178 13.70 14.68 9.17
N ARG A 179 14.18 14.76 7.93
CA ARG A 179 14.36 13.62 7.03
C ARG A 179 15.84 13.28 6.89
N PRO A 180 16.22 12.00 6.81
CA PRO A 180 17.60 11.62 6.63
C PRO A 180 18.12 12.05 5.25
N LEU A 181 19.36 12.50 5.17
CA LEU A 181 20.05 12.70 3.90
C LEU A 181 20.38 11.36 3.28
N ARG A 182 20.27 11.26 1.95
CA ARG A 182 20.85 10.14 1.21
C ARG A 182 22.38 10.27 1.24
N THR A 183 23.05 9.22 1.73
CA THR A 183 24.51 9.16 1.84
C THR A 183 25.05 7.94 1.11
N GLY A 184 26.04 8.11 0.23
CA GLY A 184 26.73 7.03 -0.47
C GLY A 184 28.21 6.91 -0.06
N PRO A 185 28.81 5.70 -0.07
CA PRO A 185 30.18 5.48 0.40
C PRO A 185 31.25 5.86 -0.63
N ASP A 186 30.88 6.09 -1.89
CA ASP A 186 31.86 6.24 -2.99
C ASP A 186 32.45 7.66 -3.05
N PRO A 187 33.79 7.81 -3.00
CA PRO A 187 34.44 9.06 -3.32
C PRO A 187 34.23 9.37 -4.82
N VAL A 188 33.93 10.62 -5.12
CA VAL A 188 33.87 11.10 -6.50
C VAL A 188 35.29 11.03 -7.08
N PRO A 189 35.54 10.26 -8.16
CA PRO A 189 36.86 10.20 -8.78
C PRO A 189 37.26 11.58 -9.30
N ASP A 190 38.56 11.87 -9.31
CA ASP A 190 39.10 13.11 -9.90
C ASP A 190 38.56 13.29 -11.33
N ALA A 191 38.08 14.50 -11.62
CA ALA A 191 37.40 14.80 -12.87
C ALA A 191 38.27 14.40 -14.08
N PRO A 192 37.73 13.65 -15.07
CA PRO A 192 38.40 13.53 -16.36
C PRO A 192 38.49 14.95 -16.96
N GLY A 193 39.66 15.35 -17.46
CA GLY A 193 39.96 16.71 -17.90
C GLY A 193 39.04 17.26 -19.00
N GLY A 194 37.85 17.72 -18.60
CA GLY A 194 36.82 18.34 -19.44
C GLY A 194 37.08 19.82 -19.73
N ASP A 195 36.10 20.48 -20.34
CA ASP A 195 36.15 21.91 -20.66
C ASP A 195 36.20 22.75 -19.36
N LEU A 196 37.33 23.43 -19.15
CA LEU A 196 37.55 24.26 -17.97
C LEU A 196 36.64 25.50 -17.93
N ALA A 197 36.03 25.88 -19.06
CA ALA A 197 35.07 26.98 -19.13
C ALA A 197 33.62 26.55 -18.86
N ALA A 198 33.36 25.25 -18.68
CA ALA A 198 31.99 24.77 -18.45
C ALA A 198 31.40 25.36 -17.17
N GLY A 199 30.23 25.99 -17.30
CA GLY A 199 29.52 26.67 -16.22
C GLY A 199 29.95 28.11 -15.96
N GLU A 200 30.80 28.71 -16.81
CA GLU A 200 31.23 30.10 -16.64
C GLU A 200 30.02 31.05 -16.54
N GLY A 201 30.04 31.91 -15.53
CA GLY A 201 28.97 32.89 -15.27
C GLY A 201 27.73 32.32 -14.57
N THR A 202 27.73 31.04 -14.18
CA THR A 202 26.63 30.42 -13.43
C THR A 202 27.01 30.14 -11.97
N THR A 203 26.00 30.01 -11.12
CA THR A 203 26.15 29.68 -9.69
C THR A 203 25.38 28.41 -9.34
N VAL A 204 26.04 27.48 -8.63
CA VAL A 204 25.43 26.25 -8.10
C VAL A 204 25.40 26.30 -6.57
N ALA A 205 24.19 26.21 -6.01
CA ALA A 205 23.93 26.14 -4.59
C ALA A 205 23.87 24.69 -4.09
N VAL A 206 24.72 24.36 -3.10
CA VAL A 206 24.76 23.06 -2.44
C VAL A 206 24.07 23.17 -1.08
N LEU A 207 22.87 22.59 -0.96
CA LEU A 207 22.10 22.57 0.28
C LEU A 207 22.31 21.24 1.00
N GLY A 208 22.84 21.29 2.22
CA GLY A 208 23.06 20.10 3.03
C GLY A 208 23.69 20.40 4.39
N GLY A 209 24.65 19.57 4.78
CA GLY A 209 25.56 19.88 5.89
C GLY A 209 26.63 20.88 5.46
N ALA A 210 27.58 21.17 6.34
CA ALA A 210 28.70 22.06 5.96
C ALA A 210 29.59 21.41 4.89
N VAL A 211 30.05 22.19 3.91
CA VAL A 211 31.03 21.76 2.90
C VAL A 211 32.45 22.01 3.42
N ASP A 212 33.36 21.04 3.27
CA ASP A 212 34.77 21.24 3.59
C ASP A 212 35.47 22.04 2.50
N ARG A 213 35.58 23.35 2.69
CA ARG A 213 36.27 24.26 1.77
C ARG A 213 37.79 24.06 1.72
N GLY A 214 38.36 23.21 2.58
CA GLY A 214 39.76 22.83 2.53
C GLY A 214 40.08 21.72 1.52
N ASP A 215 39.07 21.14 0.86
CA ASP A 215 39.25 20.12 -0.18
C ASP A 215 39.83 20.75 -1.46
N ASP A 216 40.98 20.25 -1.92
CA ASP A 216 41.69 20.76 -3.10
C ASP A 216 40.84 20.69 -4.39
N ARG A 217 39.85 19.79 -4.45
CA ARG A 217 38.91 19.66 -5.59
C ARG A 217 37.95 20.86 -5.69
N LEU A 218 37.83 21.69 -4.65
CA LEU A 218 36.92 22.83 -4.58
C LEU A 218 37.62 24.20 -4.79
N ALA A 219 38.80 24.21 -5.41
CA ALA A 219 39.59 25.42 -5.66
C ALA A 219 38.99 26.42 -6.69
N GLY A 220 37.80 26.14 -7.23
CA GLY A 220 37.09 26.98 -8.20
C GLY A 220 36.46 28.26 -7.61
N PRO A 221 35.69 29.00 -8.41
CA PRO A 221 35.04 30.23 -7.96
C PRO A 221 34.08 29.99 -6.79
N VAL A 222 34.10 30.90 -5.82
CA VAL A 222 33.24 30.85 -4.63
C VAL A 222 32.16 31.91 -4.73
N ALA A 223 30.90 31.49 -4.52
CA ALA A 223 29.76 32.40 -4.37
C ALA A 223 29.55 32.73 -2.87
N GLU A 224 28.43 32.28 -2.29
CA GLU A 224 28.02 32.58 -0.90
C GLU A 224 28.14 31.35 0.01
N ASP A 225 28.42 31.58 1.30
CA ASP A 225 28.38 30.56 2.35
C ASP A 225 27.41 30.97 3.46
N ARG A 226 26.32 30.21 3.63
CA ARG A 226 25.24 30.51 4.59
C ARG A 226 24.98 29.38 5.56
N ASP A 227 24.80 29.74 6.83
CA ASP A 227 24.32 28.84 7.87
C ASP A 227 22.89 29.18 8.26
N LEU A 228 21.95 28.30 7.90
CA LEU A 228 20.53 28.47 8.14
C LEU A 228 20.01 27.57 9.26
N VAL A 229 20.88 26.87 9.98
CA VAL A 229 20.49 26.10 11.17
C VAL A 229 20.31 27.06 12.34
N THR A 230 19.09 27.11 12.89
CA THR A 230 18.72 28.05 13.97
C THR A 230 19.20 27.63 15.35
N ASP A 231 19.48 26.34 15.57
CA ASP A 231 20.07 25.84 16.80
C ASP A 231 21.59 25.67 16.64
N PRO A 232 22.42 26.55 17.23
CA PRO A 232 23.87 26.45 17.10
C PRO A 232 24.45 25.19 17.77
N SER A 233 23.75 24.63 18.76
CA SER A 233 24.20 23.43 19.48
C SER A 233 24.08 22.16 18.65
N ALA A 234 23.20 22.18 17.64
CA ALA A 234 23.01 21.06 16.75
C ALA A 234 24.09 20.96 15.66
N ARG A 235 24.90 22.02 15.43
CA ARG A 235 25.87 22.10 14.33
C ARG A 235 26.92 21.00 14.37
N GLY A 236 26.92 20.13 13.37
CA GLY A 236 27.94 19.10 13.14
C GLY A 236 29.20 19.59 12.38
N PRO A 237 30.23 18.71 12.24
CA PRO A 237 31.39 18.95 11.39
C PRO A 237 31.00 19.00 9.89
N ALA A 238 31.99 19.23 9.01
CA ALA A 238 31.78 19.14 7.57
C ALA A 238 31.19 17.78 7.17
N SER A 239 30.14 17.83 6.36
CA SER A 239 29.46 16.66 5.82
C SER A 239 30.26 16.13 4.65
N ARG A 240 30.68 14.86 4.75
CA ARG A 240 31.31 14.14 3.63
C ARG A 240 30.39 14.13 2.42
N ALA A 241 29.10 13.85 2.59
CA ALA A 241 28.13 13.81 1.49
C ALA A 241 27.99 15.17 0.78
N SER A 242 27.92 16.27 1.54
CA SER A 242 27.84 17.62 0.95
C SER A 242 29.14 18.04 0.27
N THR A 243 30.30 17.60 0.79
CA THR A 243 31.61 17.88 0.19
C THR A 243 31.82 17.08 -1.10
N GLU A 244 31.48 15.79 -1.12
CA GLU A 244 31.52 14.98 -2.34
C GLU A 244 30.52 15.48 -3.40
N LEU A 245 29.33 15.92 -2.98
CA LEU A 245 28.36 16.55 -3.88
C LEU A 245 28.95 17.80 -4.56
N ALA A 246 29.56 18.69 -3.77
CA ALA A 246 30.22 19.89 -4.29
C ALA A 246 31.39 19.54 -5.23
N ALA A 247 32.17 18.51 -4.90
CA ALA A 247 33.28 18.05 -5.73
C ALA A 247 32.80 17.49 -7.07
N ALA A 248 31.68 16.76 -7.10
CA ALA A 248 31.07 16.29 -8.35
C ALA A 248 30.52 17.44 -9.23
N VAL A 249 30.01 18.52 -8.62
CA VAL A 249 29.65 19.73 -9.36
C VAL A 249 30.89 20.36 -9.98
N ALA A 250 31.93 20.61 -9.17
CA ALA A 250 33.19 21.20 -9.64
C ALA A 250 33.85 20.37 -10.76
N ALA A 251 33.72 19.04 -10.70
CA ALA A 251 34.24 18.14 -11.72
C ALA A 251 33.55 18.30 -13.09
N THR A 252 32.28 18.70 -13.11
CA THR A 252 31.46 18.74 -14.34
C THR A 252 31.28 20.18 -14.86
N ALA A 253 31.31 21.17 -13.97
CA ALA A 253 31.25 22.60 -14.27
C ALA A 253 32.32 23.37 -13.48
N PRO A 254 33.61 23.21 -13.82
CA PRO A 254 34.73 23.79 -13.06
C PRO A 254 34.74 25.33 -13.02
N ALA A 255 34.07 26.01 -13.95
CA ALA A 255 33.96 27.48 -13.97
C ALA A 255 32.69 28.01 -13.27
N ALA A 256 31.78 27.13 -12.83
CA ALA A 256 30.62 27.55 -12.05
C ALA A 256 31.01 27.96 -10.63
N ALA A 257 30.40 29.04 -10.12
CA ALA A 257 30.61 29.46 -8.74
C ALA A 257 29.85 28.56 -7.77
N LEU A 258 30.52 28.07 -6.72
CA LEU A 258 29.92 27.21 -5.71
C LEU A 258 29.48 27.99 -4.47
N GLY A 259 28.19 27.96 -4.16
CA GLY A 259 27.63 28.45 -2.90
C GLY A 259 27.24 27.31 -1.95
N SER A 260 27.57 27.40 -0.66
CA SER A 260 27.20 26.37 0.32
C SER A 260 26.14 26.88 1.31
N TYR A 261 25.09 26.08 1.51
CA TYR A 261 23.94 26.43 2.33
C TYR A 261 23.71 25.32 3.36
N ARG A 262 24.16 25.55 4.60
CA ARG A 262 23.96 24.61 5.70
C ARG A 262 22.50 24.66 6.15
N VAL A 263 21.78 23.58 5.87
CA VAL A 263 20.35 23.41 6.18
C VAL A 263 20.07 22.18 7.07
N CYS A 264 21.09 21.38 7.35
CA CYS A 264 21.00 20.18 8.16
C CYS A 264 21.67 20.42 9.50
N ALA A 265 20.93 20.15 10.58
CA ALA A 265 21.39 20.41 11.93
C ALA A 265 22.55 19.45 12.27
N GLU A 266 22.35 18.15 12.06
CA GLU A 266 23.39 17.11 12.14
C GLU A 266 23.79 16.60 10.73
N ALA A 267 24.91 15.88 10.62
CA ALA A 267 25.45 15.41 9.33
C ALA A 267 24.54 14.44 8.54
N ALA A 268 23.35 14.11 9.07
CA ALA A 268 22.47 13.12 8.49
C ALA A 268 20.98 13.48 8.43
N THR A 269 20.48 14.58 9.02
CA THR A 269 19.03 14.91 8.94
C THR A 269 18.74 16.39 8.72
N CYS A 270 17.70 16.69 7.94
CA CYS A 270 17.31 18.07 7.60
C CYS A 270 15.80 18.22 7.68
N ALA A 271 15.34 19.27 8.37
CA ALA A 271 13.93 19.64 8.40
C ALA A 271 13.53 20.28 7.06
N PRO A 272 12.39 19.89 6.44
CA PRO A 272 11.88 20.50 5.22
C PRO A 272 11.89 22.03 5.25
N SER A 273 11.45 22.67 6.34
CA SER A 273 11.44 24.12 6.49
C SER A 273 12.84 24.76 6.42
N THR A 274 13.88 24.03 6.79
CA THR A 274 15.26 24.52 6.70
C THR A 274 15.80 24.38 5.29
N VAL A 275 15.46 23.29 4.59
CA VAL A 275 15.79 23.12 3.17
C VAL A 275 15.07 24.17 2.32
N VAL A 276 13.77 24.41 2.54
CA VAL A 276 13.02 25.47 1.86
C VAL A 276 13.71 26.82 2.08
N ALA A 277 14.08 27.18 3.31
CA ALA A 277 14.80 28.42 3.57
C ALA A 277 16.16 28.50 2.86
N GLY A 278 16.84 27.37 2.69
CA GLY A 278 18.06 27.26 1.87
C GLY A 278 17.80 27.57 0.41
N LEU A 279 16.71 27.05 -0.14
CA LEU A 279 16.30 27.35 -1.51
C LEU A 279 15.93 28.84 -1.63
N GLU A 280 15.22 29.41 -0.65
CA GLU A 280 14.88 30.85 -0.65
C GLU A 280 16.15 31.71 -0.67
N ALA A 281 17.13 31.36 0.17
CA ALA A 281 18.41 32.07 0.20
C ALA A 281 19.17 31.93 -1.14
N ALA A 282 19.26 30.72 -1.68
CA ALA A 282 19.95 30.46 -2.94
C ALA A 282 19.34 31.23 -4.12
N VAL A 283 18.01 31.28 -4.21
CA VAL A 283 17.30 32.09 -5.22
C VAL A 283 17.62 33.58 -5.08
N LEU A 284 17.55 34.11 -3.85
CA LEU A 284 17.82 35.53 -3.60
C LEU A 284 19.28 35.92 -3.84
N ASP A 285 20.19 34.96 -3.72
CA ASP A 285 21.62 35.10 -4.00
C ASP A 285 21.97 34.89 -5.49
N GLY A 286 20.98 34.55 -6.31
CA GLY A 286 21.12 34.43 -7.77
C GLY A 286 21.66 33.09 -8.24
N ALA A 287 21.38 31.99 -7.53
CA ALA A 287 21.75 30.65 -7.98
C ALA A 287 20.99 30.25 -9.25
N ASP A 288 21.69 29.72 -10.26
CA ASP A 288 21.09 29.15 -11.47
C ASP A 288 20.66 27.70 -11.24
N VAL A 289 21.41 26.98 -10.40
CA VAL A 289 21.13 25.59 -10.02
C VAL A 289 21.21 25.45 -8.50
N ALA A 290 20.27 24.72 -7.89
CA ALA A 290 20.30 24.38 -6.48
C ALA A 290 20.15 22.87 -6.29
N THR A 291 20.80 22.31 -5.27
CA THR A 291 20.84 20.85 -5.06
C THR A 291 20.57 20.47 -3.62
N HIS A 292 19.84 19.39 -3.39
CA HIS A 292 19.72 18.75 -2.07
C HIS A 292 19.58 17.23 -2.17
N LEU A 293 19.89 16.52 -1.08
CA LEU A 293 19.93 15.05 -1.01
C LEU A 293 18.82 14.47 -0.13
N LEU A 294 17.66 15.12 -0.09
CA LEU A 294 16.50 14.55 0.60
C LEU A 294 15.92 13.39 -0.22
N PRO A 295 15.43 12.33 0.44
CA PRO A 295 14.76 11.22 -0.24
C PRO A 295 13.42 11.66 -0.84
N ALA A 296 12.95 10.88 -1.81
CA ALA A 296 11.64 11.06 -2.41
C ALA A 296 10.53 11.03 -1.34
N PRO A 297 9.66 12.04 -1.27
CA PRO A 297 8.46 11.99 -0.45
C PRO A 297 7.44 11.00 -1.04
N ALA A 298 6.41 10.66 -0.27
CA ALA A 298 5.33 9.77 -0.74
C ALA A 298 4.57 10.36 -1.94
N ASP A 299 4.32 11.67 -1.92
CA ASP A 299 3.79 12.41 -3.07
C ASP A 299 4.63 13.67 -3.30
N PRO A 300 5.47 13.71 -4.35
CA PRO A 300 6.33 14.84 -4.62
C PRO A 300 5.60 16.05 -5.19
N ARG A 301 4.33 15.95 -5.56
CA ARG A 301 3.58 17.11 -6.07
C ARG A 301 3.01 17.97 -4.96
N THR A 302 2.81 17.38 -3.79
CA THR A 302 2.26 18.06 -2.62
C THR A 302 3.32 18.34 -1.57
N ASP A 303 4.48 17.67 -1.62
CA ASP A 303 5.59 17.87 -0.66
C ASP A 303 6.06 19.34 -0.54
N PRO A 304 6.28 19.87 0.69
CA PRO A 304 6.66 21.26 0.89
C PRO A 304 7.99 21.68 0.25
N VAL A 305 8.98 20.78 0.17
CA VAL A 305 10.29 21.09 -0.46
C VAL A 305 10.13 21.12 -1.97
N ALA A 306 9.38 20.16 -2.53
CA ALA A 306 9.05 20.17 -3.95
C ALA A 306 8.23 21.41 -4.34
N LEU A 307 7.23 21.81 -3.56
CA LEU A 307 6.47 23.05 -3.81
C LEU A 307 7.36 24.30 -3.77
N ALA A 308 8.35 24.35 -2.87
CA ALA A 308 9.34 25.41 -2.88
C ALA A 308 10.26 25.34 -4.11
N ALA A 309 10.59 24.15 -4.60
CA ALA A 309 11.34 23.97 -5.84
C ALA A 309 10.57 24.45 -7.07
N LEU A 310 9.24 24.35 -7.10
CA LEU A 310 8.40 25.00 -8.13
C LEU A 310 8.53 26.54 -8.07
N GLY A 311 8.58 27.11 -6.87
CA GLY A 311 8.89 28.52 -6.68
C GLY A 311 10.28 28.89 -7.18
N ALA A 312 11.29 28.04 -6.95
CA ALA A 312 12.66 28.26 -7.40
C ALA A 312 12.75 28.21 -8.94
N ASP A 313 12.05 27.26 -9.55
CA ASP A 313 11.89 27.15 -11.00
C ASP A 313 11.27 28.42 -11.60
N ALA A 314 10.18 28.92 -10.99
CA ALA A 314 9.56 30.19 -11.39
C ALA A 314 10.49 31.41 -11.22
N ALA A 315 11.48 31.31 -10.34
CA ALA A 315 12.49 32.34 -10.12
C ALA A 315 13.72 32.23 -11.04
N GLY A 316 13.82 31.18 -11.86
CA GLY A 316 14.94 30.95 -12.76
C GLY A 316 15.99 29.95 -12.25
N THR A 317 15.76 29.31 -11.11
CA THR A 317 16.71 28.35 -10.51
C THR A 317 16.25 26.91 -10.76
N VAL A 318 17.09 26.09 -11.41
CA VAL A 318 16.83 24.66 -11.58
C VAL A 318 17.17 23.92 -10.29
N VAL A 319 16.21 23.21 -9.70
CA VAL A 319 16.46 22.35 -8.53
C VAL A 319 16.77 20.92 -8.97
N VAL A 320 17.88 20.37 -8.47
CA VAL A 320 18.28 18.96 -8.63
C VAL A 320 18.10 18.26 -7.31
N ASP A 321 17.25 17.25 -7.30
CA ASP A 321 16.92 16.51 -6.09
C ASP A 321 16.58 15.06 -6.40
N GLY A 322 16.26 14.31 -5.34
CA GLY A 322 15.69 12.96 -5.45
C GLY A 322 14.19 12.96 -5.17
N SER A 323 13.45 14.06 -5.38
CA SER A 323 12.03 14.12 -5.00
C SER A 323 11.14 13.36 -5.98
N GLY A 324 11.48 13.35 -7.27
CA GLY A 324 10.57 12.85 -8.32
C GLY A 324 9.53 13.88 -8.75
N ALA A 325 9.65 15.14 -8.32
CA ALA A 325 8.73 16.19 -8.74
C ALA A 325 8.95 16.55 -10.22
N PRO A 326 7.89 16.77 -11.01
CA PRO A 326 8.01 16.99 -12.45
C PRO A 326 8.65 18.34 -12.82
N TRP A 327 8.74 19.28 -11.87
CA TRP A 327 9.44 20.57 -12.02
C TRP A 327 10.88 20.55 -11.48
N THR A 328 11.40 19.41 -11.03
CA THR A 328 12.81 19.24 -10.63
C THR A 328 13.57 18.35 -11.59
N ALA A 329 14.90 18.48 -11.60
CA ALA A 329 15.77 17.51 -12.24
C ALA A 329 15.96 16.34 -11.28
N THR A 330 15.16 15.29 -11.47
CA THR A 330 15.15 14.13 -10.57
C THR A 330 16.36 13.23 -10.82
N VAL A 331 17.01 12.84 -9.73
CA VAL A 331 18.11 11.88 -9.72
C VAL A 331 17.75 10.71 -8.80
N ASP A 332 17.35 9.60 -9.41
CA ASP A 332 17.09 8.33 -8.72
C ASP A 332 18.13 7.25 -9.10
N GLY A 333 18.29 6.27 -8.20
CA GLY A 333 19.31 5.22 -8.29
C GLY A 333 19.67 4.65 -6.92
N PRO A 334 20.57 3.65 -6.86
CA PRO A 334 21.05 3.10 -5.59
C PRO A 334 21.77 4.17 -4.75
N ASP A 335 21.61 4.08 -3.43
CA ASP A 335 22.10 5.11 -2.48
C ASP A 335 23.62 5.30 -2.53
N ASP A 336 24.36 4.32 -3.01
CA ASP A 336 25.81 4.38 -3.11
C ASP A 336 26.33 5.38 -4.16
N GLN A 337 25.55 5.63 -5.23
CA GLN A 337 25.93 6.52 -6.32
C GLN A 337 25.16 7.85 -6.36
N VAL A 338 24.12 8.02 -5.54
CA VAL A 338 23.21 9.16 -5.64
C VAL A 338 23.93 10.50 -5.48
N VAL A 339 24.84 10.62 -4.51
CA VAL A 339 25.58 11.87 -4.22
C VAL A 339 26.35 12.35 -5.44
N ALA A 340 27.16 11.47 -6.02
CA ALA A 340 27.99 11.78 -7.18
C ALA A 340 27.12 12.06 -8.42
N ARG A 341 26.02 11.33 -8.59
CA ARG A 341 25.09 11.51 -9.71
C ARG A 341 24.38 12.86 -9.62
N THR A 342 23.87 13.25 -8.44
CA THR A 342 23.25 14.56 -8.21
C THR A 342 24.22 15.70 -8.53
N GLY A 343 25.48 15.60 -8.08
CA GLY A 343 26.48 16.62 -8.35
C GLY A 343 26.83 16.76 -9.84
N ARG A 344 27.00 15.64 -10.54
CA ARG A 344 27.25 15.65 -11.99
C ARG A 344 26.07 16.21 -12.77
N THR A 345 24.84 15.84 -12.43
CA THR A 345 23.62 16.39 -13.02
C THR A 345 23.54 17.90 -12.82
N ALA A 346 23.82 18.38 -11.61
CA ALA A 346 23.82 19.80 -11.31
C ALA A 346 24.89 20.58 -12.08
N GLY A 347 26.12 20.05 -12.16
CA GLY A 347 27.16 20.65 -12.99
C GLY A 347 26.81 20.66 -14.48
N ALA A 348 26.23 19.58 -15.01
CA ALA A 348 25.77 19.53 -16.40
C ALA A 348 24.66 20.56 -16.69
N LEU A 349 23.71 20.76 -15.76
CA LEU A 349 22.67 21.78 -15.87
C LEU A 349 23.26 23.19 -15.81
N ALA A 350 24.24 23.44 -14.95
CA ALA A 350 24.94 24.72 -14.87
C ALA A 350 25.69 25.03 -16.18
N ALA A 351 26.42 24.06 -16.72
CA ALA A 351 27.07 24.19 -18.03
C ALA A 351 26.06 24.44 -19.17
N THR A 352 24.90 23.80 -19.12
CA THR A 352 23.82 23.98 -20.10
C THR A 352 23.21 25.39 -20.00
N ALA A 353 22.95 25.86 -18.79
CA ALA A 353 22.44 27.22 -18.54
C ALA A 353 23.44 28.29 -19.02
N ALA A 354 24.74 28.07 -18.80
CA ALA A 354 25.81 28.95 -19.30
C ALA A 354 25.85 29.00 -20.83
N ALA A 355 25.68 27.86 -21.50
CA ALA A 355 25.70 27.76 -22.96
C ALA A 355 24.46 28.35 -23.65
N ALA A 356 23.32 28.43 -22.95
CA ALA A 356 22.05 28.90 -23.48
C ALA A 356 21.44 30.03 -22.63
N PRO A 357 22.07 31.22 -22.55
CA PRO A 357 21.58 32.32 -21.74
C PRO A 357 20.20 32.77 -22.24
N GLY A 358 19.19 32.65 -21.37
CA GLY A 358 17.80 33.02 -21.66
C GLY A 358 16.84 31.85 -21.87
N TRP A 359 17.32 30.60 -21.84
CA TRP A 359 16.42 29.45 -21.72
C TRP A 359 15.74 29.42 -20.35
N SER A 360 14.51 28.93 -20.31
CA SER A 360 13.81 28.68 -19.05
C SER A 360 14.45 27.49 -18.30
N PRO A 361 14.28 27.42 -16.97
CA PRO A 361 14.66 26.22 -16.21
C PRO A 361 14.10 24.91 -16.77
N ALA A 362 12.85 24.93 -17.27
CA ALA A 362 12.23 23.78 -17.92
C ALA A 362 12.95 23.37 -19.22
N GLN A 363 13.37 24.34 -20.04
CA GLN A 363 14.15 24.07 -21.26
C GLN A 363 15.54 23.50 -20.92
N VAL A 364 16.21 24.03 -19.90
CA VAL A 364 17.51 23.53 -19.43
C VAL A 364 17.39 22.08 -18.95
N ARG A 365 16.37 21.75 -18.14
CA ARG A 365 16.08 20.36 -17.74
C ARG A 365 15.73 19.49 -18.94
N SER A 366 14.93 20.01 -19.86
CA SER A 366 14.48 19.28 -21.04
C SER A 366 15.64 18.87 -21.93
N ALA A 367 16.62 19.74 -22.13
CA ALA A 367 17.77 19.45 -22.97
C ALA A 367 18.61 18.29 -22.40
N LEU A 368 18.71 18.21 -21.07
CA LEU A 368 19.41 17.13 -20.39
C LEU A 368 18.65 15.80 -20.45
N ALA A 369 17.34 15.84 -20.16
CA ALA A 369 16.51 14.64 -20.06
C ALA A 369 16.17 13.99 -21.41
N ALA A 370 16.13 14.77 -22.50
CA ALA A 370 15.80 14.27 -23.83
C ALA A 370 17.00 13.75 -24.64
N GLY A 371 18.22 13.83 -24.10
CA GLY A 371 19.43 13.29 -24.70
C GLY A 371 19.52 11.76 -24.65
N PRO A 372 20.41 11.13 -25.44
CA PRO A 372 20.65 9.69 -25.36
C PRO A 372 21.18 9.31 -23.97
N GLY A 373 20.55 8.33 -23.32
CA GLY A 373 20.70 8.00 -21.89
C GLY A 373 22.14 7.86 -21.35
N GLU A 374 22.27 8.13 -20.04
CA GLU A 374 23.44 8.10 -19.12
C GLU A 374 24.72 8.85 -19.53
N GLY A 375 24.87 9.28 -20.79
CA GLY A 375 25.96 10.15 -21.24
C GLY A 375 25.59 11.62 -21.09
N LEU A 376 25.98 12.25 -19.98
CA LEU A 376 25.95 13.71 -19.78
C LEU A 376 26.98 14.41 -20.70
N ASP A 377 26.87 14.26 -22.02
CA ASP A 377 27.73 14.96 -22.99
C ASP A 377 27.26 16.41 -23.17
N PRO A 378 27.97 17.42 -22.63
CA PRO A 378 27.54 18.81 -22.67
C PRO A 378 27.38 19.35 -24.10
N ALA A 379 28.13 18.80 -25.07
CA ALA A 379 28.03 19.22 -26.47
C ALA A 379 26.70 18.79 -27.11
N THR A 380 26.18 17.62 -26.73
CA THR A 380 24.87 17.13 -27.17
C THR A 380 23.73 17.89 -26.49
N VAL A 381 23.90 18.23 -25.21
CA VAL A 381 22.91 18.97 -24.42
C VAL A 381 22.80 20.45 -24.84
N ALA A 382 23.88 21.06 -25.30
CA ALA A 382 23.87 22.45 -25.80
C ALA A 382 23.14 22.62 -27.15
N ALA A 383 22.84 21.53 -27.87
CA ALA A 383 22.18 21.57 -29.17
C ALA A 383 21.11 20.46 -29.34
N PRO A 384 20.07 20.41 -28.48
CA PRO A 384 19.13 19.29 -28.41
C PRO A 384 18.15 19.25 -29.59
N GLY A 385 18.12 20.28 -30.44
CA GLY A 385 17.19 20.41 -31.56
C GLY A 385 15.79 20.82 -31.12
N LEU A 386 15.15 20.03 -30.24
CA LEU A 386 13.88 20.36 -29.60
C LEU A 386 14.03 20.45 -28.08
N THR A 387 13.24 21.32 -27.46
CA THR A 387 13.02 21.35 -26.00
C THR A 387 11.53 21.37 -25.69
N PHE A 388 11.21 20.92 -24.48
CA PHE A 388 9.90 21.03 -23.85
C PHE A 388 9.99 22.15 -22.81
N ASP A 389 9.12 23.14 -22.96
CA ASP A 389 9.09 24.32 -22.09
C ASP A 389 7.77 24.29 -21.32
N GLU A 390 7.86 23.97 -20.03
CA GLU A 390 6.73 24.04 -19.09
C GLU A 390 6.77 25.39 -18.37
N THR A 391 5.60 26.02 -18.25
CA THR A 391 5.45 27.34 -17.65
C THR A 391 4.74 27.23 -16.31
N LEU A 392 5.12 28.08 -15.34
CA LEU A 392 4.42 28.17 -14.05
C LEU A 392 2.90 28.28 -14.22
N ALA A 393 2.42 29.11 -15.15
CA ALA A 393 0.99 29.29 -15.36
C ALA A 393 0.26 27.99 -15.77
N ARG A 394 0.88 27.16 -16.61
CA ARG A 394 0.33 25.87 -17.02
C ARG A 394 0.48 24.82 -15.91
N THR A 395 1.60 24.77 -15.20
CA THR A 395 1.76 23.91 -14.02
C THR A 395 0.68 24.20 -12.96
N LEU A 396 0.44 25.48 -12.66
CA LEU A 396 -0.59 25.89 -11.70
C LEU A 396 -2.02 25.64 -12.20
N ALA A 397 -2.25 25.69 -13.51
CA ALA A 397 -3.55 25.35 -14.09
C ALA A 397 -3.86 23.85 -14.00
N LEU A 398 -2.87 23.01 -14.33
CA LEU A 398 -3.01 21.54 -14.29
C LEU A 398 -3.08 20.98 -12.86
N GLY A 399 -2.70 21.76 -11.84
CA GLY A 399 -2.75 21.33 -10.46
C GLY A 399 -1.77 20.19 -10.16
N ALA A 400 -2.20 19.24 -9.31
CA ALA A 400 -1.40 18.07 -8.95
C ALA A 400 -1.41 16.97 -10.03
N GLU A 401 -2.08 17.16 -11.17
CA GLU A 401 -2.13 16.16 -12.22
C GLU A 401 -0.96 16.34 -13.20
N GLY A 402 0.06 15.49 -13.02
CA GLY A 402 1.31 15.57 -13.77
C GLY A 402 1.23 15.08 -15.22
N THR A 403 0.18 14.37 -15.61
CA THR A 403 0.05 13.67 -16.90
C THR A 403 0.27 14.60 -18.11
N HIS A 404 -0.28 15.81 -18.02
CA HIS A 404 -0.29 16.80 -19.11
C HIS A 404 0.83 17.84 -19.00
N LEU A 405 1.70 17.73 -18.00
CA LEU A 405 2.86 18.61 -17.90
C LEU A 405 3.73 18.44 -19.13
N ASN A 406 4.23 19.55 -19.64
CA ASN A 406 5.06 19.62 -20.82
C ASN A 406 6.52 19.24 -20.50
N THR A 407 6.70 18.03 -19.98
CA THR A 407 8.00 17.45 -19.67
C THR A 407 8.43 16.47 -20.77
N PRO A 408 9.74 16.21 -20.94
CA PRO A 408 10.28 15.26 -21.92
C PRO A 408 10.05 13.79 -21.49
N ALA A 409 8.95 13.47 -20.81
CA ALA A 409 8.59 12.11 -20.39
C ALA A 409 7.06 11.96 -20.38
N VAL A 410 6.58 10.74 -20.54
CA VAL A 410 5.18 10.35 -20.38
C VAL A 410 5.07 9.42 -19.19
N GLU A 411 4.70 9.97 -18.03
CA GLU A 411 4.51 9.22 -16.80
C GLU A 411 3.09 9.39 -16.28
N ALA A 412 2.37 8.27 -16.15
CA ALA A 412 0.99 8.28 -15.67
C ALA A 412 0.55 6.90 -15.17
N THR A 413 -0.57 6.85 -14.45
CA THR A 413 -1.32 5.63 -14.21
C THR A 413 -2.38 5.50 -15.30
N LEU A 414 -2.55 4.31 -15.89
CA LEU A 414 -3.59 4.08 -16.90
C LEU A 414 -4.96 4.22 -16.27
N ASP A 415 -5.81 4.94 -16.99
CA ASP A 415 -7.22 4.99 -16.72
C ASP A 415 -7.97 4.14 -17.76
N GLY A 416 -8.68 3.09 -17.34
CA GLY A 416 -9.39 2.18 -18.26
C GLY A 416 -8.51 1.53 -19.34
N GLY A 417 -7.19 1.42 -19.10
CA GLY A 417 -6.23 0.87 -20.08
C GLY A 417 -5.83 1.83 -21.21
N ARG A 418 -6.22 3.11 -21.13
CA ARG A 418 -5.85 4.14 -22.11
C ARG A 418 -5.38 5.41 -21.41
N LEU A 419 -4.35 6.04 -21.96
CA LEU A 419 -3.83 7.33 -21.57
C LEU A 419 -3.87 8.25 -22.78
N ALA A 420 -4.40 9.46 -22.62
CA ALA A 420 -4.28 10.52 -23.63
C ALA A 420 -3.56 11.71 -22.99
N THR A 421 -2.54 12.26 -23.66
CA THR A 421 -1.82 13.43 -23.16
C THR A 421 -1.27 14.29 -24.30
N THR A 422 -0.78 15.50 -23.97
CA THR A 422 -0.22 16.43 -24.95
C THR A 422 1.19 16.87 -24.54
N ARG A 423 2.04 17.11 -25.53
CA ARG A 423 3.38 17.73 -25.36
C ARG A 423 3.57 18.83 -26.38
N THR A 424 4.12 19.97 -25.97
CA THR A 424 4.48 21.07 -26.86
C THR A 424 6.00 21.16 -27.00
N VAL A 425 6.49 20.93 -28.21
CA VAL A 425 7.91 21.01 -28.54
C VAL A 425 8.25 22.37 -29.17
N THR A 426 9.44 22.89 -28.85
CA THR A 426 10.01 24.12 -29.43
C THR A 426 11.31 23.80 -30.16
N ASN A 427 11.46 24.24 -31.41
CA ASN A 427 12.74 24.13 -32.12
C ASN A 427 13.72 25.21 -31.65
N VAL A 428 14.75 24.79 -30.91
CA VAL A 428 15.79 25.68 -30.35
C VAL A 428 17.05 25.74 -31.20
N SER A 429 17.02 25.19 -32.42
CA SER A 429 18.14 25.23 -33.35
C SER A 429 18.05 26.38 -34.35
N ASP A 430 19.18 26.70 -34.99
CA ASP A 430 19.31 27.81 -35.96
C ASP A 430 18.61 27.58 -37.31
N GLY A 431 18.07 26.38 -37.56
CA GLY A 431 17.52 26.01 -38.86
C GLY A 431 16.20 25.27 -38.79
N PRO A 432 15.38 25.30 -39.87
CA PRO A 432 14.19 24.50 -39.93
C PRO A 432 14.53 23.00 -39.97
N ALA A 433 13.74 22.19 -39.27
CA ALA A 433 13.88 20.73 -39.26
C ALA A 433 12.52 20.05 -39.38
N THR A 434 12.50 18.89 -40.03
CA THR A 434 11.31 18.03 -40.12
C THR A 434 11.52 16.82 -39.23
N TYR A 435 10.67 16.68 -38.22
CA TYR A 435 10.70 15.59 -37.26
C TYR A 435 9.66 14.53 -37.60
N ARG A 436 9.97 13.28 -37.28
CA ARG A 436 9.06 12.13 -37.29
C ARG A 436 9.02 11.53 -35.88
N ALA A 437 7.82 11.18 -35.40
CA ALA A 437 7.66 10.44 -34.16
C ALA A 437 7.77 8.93 -34.42
N GLU A 438 8.54 8.24 -33.59
CA GLU A 438 8.70 6.79 -33.58
C GLU A 438 8.46 6.30 -32.14
N ALA A 439 7.63 5.28 -31.95
CA ALA A 439 7.33 4.75 -30.63
C ALA A 439 7.82 3.29 -30.51
N ASP A 440 8.47 2.99 -29.39
CA ASP A 440 8.97 1.67 -29.03
C ASP A 440 8.58 1.39 -27.57
N VAL A 441 7.34 0.91 -27.39
CA VAL A 441 6.77 0.60 -26.07
C VAL A 441 6.19 -0.82 -26.10
N PRO A 442 6.98 -1.84 -25.71
CA PRO A 442 6.51 -3.22 -25.70
C PRO A 442 5.24 -3.40 -24.86
N GLY A 443 4.24 -4.07 -25.41
CA GLY A 443 2.97 -4.33 -24.71
C GLY A 443 1.96 -3.18 -24.74
N ALA A 444 2.24 -2.09 -25.46
CA ALA A 444 1.32 -0.97 -25.64
C ALA A 444 1.14 -0.59 -27.12
N THR A 445 -0.01 0.00 -27.44
CA THR A 445 -0.20 0.75 -28.69
C THR A 445 0.00 2.23 -28.39
N VAL A 446 0.99 2.85 -29.04
CA VAL A 446 1.30 4.27 -28.85
C VAL A 446 1.09 5.03 -30.16
N GLU A 447 0.29 6.08 -30.10
CA GLU A 447 0.02 6.96 -31.24
C GLU A 447 0.45 8.40 -30.92
N VAL A 448 1.20 9.03 -31.84
CA VAL A 448 1.60 10.45 -31.75
C VAL A 448 1.05 11.22 -32.94
N ARG A 449 0.30 12.30 -32.68
CA ARG A 449 -0.32 13.14 -33.71
C ARG A 449 0.09 14.61 -33.58
N PRO A 450 0.57 15.25 -34.67
CA PRO A 450 0.92 14.67 -35.96
C PRO A 450 2.19 13.80 -35.86
N ALA A 451 2.21 12.66 -36.57
CA ALA A 451 3.38 11.76 -36.59
C ALA A 451 4.60 12.34 -37.35
N ARG A 452 4.39 13.40 -38.15
CA ARG A 452 5.44 14.13 -38.87
C ARG A 452 5.11 15.61 -38.90
N PHE A 453 6.09 16.47 -38.62
CA PHE A 453 5.90 17.92 -38.58
C PHE A 453 7.20 18.66 -38.88
N THR A 454 7.10 19.89 -39.40
CA THR A 454 8.22 20.77 -39.69
C THR A 454 8.15 22.01 -38.82
N LEU A 455 9.28 22.41 -38.24
CA LEU A 455 9.39 23.61 -37.41
C LEU A 455 10.57 24.46 -37.86
N GLY A 456 10.34 25.75 -38.06
CA GLY A 456 11.40 26.76 -38.17
C GLY A 456 12.02 27.08 -36.81
N PRO A 457 13.14 27.83 -36.77
CA PRO A 457 13.74 28.29 -35.52
C PRO A 457 12.72 29.02 -34.64
N GLY A 458 12.66 28.66 -33.35
CA GLY A 458 11.73 29.21 -32.36
C GLY A 458 10.26 28.80 -32.53
N ALA A 459 9.91 28.07 -33.59
CA ALA A 459 8.53 27.63 -33.81
C ALA A 459 8.15 26.50 -32.85
N ARG A 460 6.86 26.43 -32.48
CA ARG A 460 6.30 25.46 -31.55
C ARG A 460 5.30 24.52 -32.23
N LYS A 461 5.19 23.27 -31.76
CA LYS A 461 4.15 22.31 -32.18
C LYS A 461 3.63 21.53 -30.97
N GLU A 462 2.31 21.44 -30.84
CA GLU A 462 1.66 20.52 -29.93
C GLU A 462 1.53 19.13 -30.57
N LEU A 463 1.83 18.10 -29.80
CA LEU A 463 1.77 16.68 -30.13
C LEU A 463 0.78 16.02 -29.17
N ALA A 464 -0.27 15.40 -29.70
CA ALA A 464 -1.13 14.51 -28.93
C ALA A 464 -0.51 13.11 -28.88
N ILE A 465 -0.37 12.54 -27.68
CA ILE A 465 0.18 11.21 -27.43
C ILE A 465 -0.91 10.36 -26.79
N THR A 466 -1.23 9.22 -27.39
CA THR A 466 -2.13 8.21 -26.82
C THR A 466 -1.35 6.94 -26.53
N VAL A 467 -1.51 6.36 -25.33
CA VAL A 467 -0.94 5.07 -24.93
C VAL A 467 -2.08 4.15 -24.53
N GLU A 468 -2.24 3.02 -25.18
CA GLU A 468 -3.21 1.97 -24.82
C GLU A 468 -2.45 0.72 -24.38
N ALA A 469 -2.70 0.24 -23.16
CA ALA A 469 -2.05 -0.94 -22.59
C ALA A 469 -2.95 -1.64 -21.56
N SER A 470 -2.78 -2.94 -21.40
CA SER A 470 -3.54 -3.76 -20.43
C SER A 470 -2.92 -3.82 -19.03
N GLY A 471 -1.76 -3.17 -18.82
CA GLY A 471 -1.01 -3.20 -17.58
C GLY A 471 0.16 -2.22 -17.61
N ALA A 472 1.09 -2.36 -16.65
CA ALA A 472 2.26 -1.50 -16.59
C ALA A 472 3.18 -1.71 -17.81
N VAL A 473 3.61 -0.62 -18.44
CA VAL A 473 4.48 -0.63 -19.62
C VAL A 473 5.59 0.40 -19.47
N THR A 474 6.76 0.05 -20.03
CA THR A 474 7.91 0.94 -20.12
C THR A 474 8.48 0.91 -21.52
N GLY A 475 8.85 2.07 -22.05
CA GLY A 475 9.47 2.20 -23.36
C GLY A 475 9.79 3.65 -23.66
N GLU A 476 9.74 4.04 -24.93
CA GLU A 476 9.99 5.43 -25.30
C GLU A 476 9.28 5.86 -26.60
N VAL A 477 9.09 7.16 -26.73
CA VAL A 477 8.81 7.84 -27.99
C VAL A 477 10.06 8.63 -28.36
N ARG A 478 10.55 8.48 -29.60
CA ARG A 478 11.67 9.24 -30.16
C ARG A 478 11.17 10.20 -31.23
N LEU A 479 11.60 11.46 -31.17
CA LEU A 479 11.41 12.43 -32.26
C LEU A 479 12.70 12.52 -33.06
N VAL A 480 12.67 12.03 -34.29
CA VAL A 480 13.86 11.89 -35.15
C VAL A 480 13.84 12.89 -36.30
N ALA A 481 14.99 13.48 -36.63
CA ALA A 481 15.17 14.36 -37.79
C ALA A 481 16.56 14.14 -38.43
N ASP A 482 16.66 14.40 -39.74
CA ASP A 482 17.92 14.26 -40.47
C ASP A 482 19.00 15.21 -39.92
N ALA A 483 20.21 14.69 -39.70
CA ALA A 483 21.37 15.42 -39.19
C ALA A 483 21.14 16.14 -37.83
N ARG A 484 20.23 15.62 -37.01
CA ARG A 484 19.97 16.08 -35.64
C ARG A 484 19.99 14.88 -34.68
N PRO A 485 20.38 15.07 -33.40
CA PRO A 485 20.22 14.02 -32.41
C PRO A 485 18.73 13.70 -32.21
N PRO A 486 18.36 12.43 -32.01
CA PRO A 486 17.01 12.06 -31.65
C PRO A 486 16.65 12.64 -30.27
N VAL A 487 15.42 13.12 -30.13
CA VAL A 487 14.88 13.62 -28.87
C VAL A 487 14.09 12.49 -28.23
N HIS A 488 14.53 12.04 -27.05
CA HIS A 488 13.95 10.90 -26.35
C HIS A 488 12.87 11.34 -25.35
N LEU A 489 11.73 10.64 -25.36
CA LEU A 489 10.65 10.80 -24.39
C LEU A 489 10.37 9.43 -23.76
N PRO A 490 10.93 9.13 -22.57
CA PRO A 490 10.61 7.91 -21.86
C PRO A 490 9.10 7.80 -21.59
N VAL A 491 8.54 6.61 -21.76
CA VAL A 491 7.15 6.28 -21.44
C VAL A 491 7.18 5.30 -20.28
N ARG A 492 6.68 5.70 -19.12
CA ARG A 492 6.51 4.85 -17.94
C ARG A 492 5.08 4.96 -17.46
N VAL A 493 4.32 3.91 -17.72
CA VAL A 493 2.90 3.91 -17.40
C VAL A 493 2.60 2.75 -16.47
N VAL A 494 1.94 3.03 -15.35
CA VAL A 494 1.56 2.02 -14.35
C VAL A 494 0.11 1.62 -14.58
N GLY A 495 -0.24 0.33 -14.44
CA GLY A 495 -1.63 -0.09 -14.45
C GLY A 495 -2.38 0.36 -13.18
N PRO A 496 -3.72 0.41 -13.17
CA PRO A 496 -4.47 0.64 -11.93
C PRO A 496 -4.13 -0.44 -10.89
N ALA A 497 -4.20 -0.09 -9.60
CA ALA A 497 -4.03 -1.06 -8.52
C ALA A 497 -5.05 -2.20 -8.67
N ALA A 498 -4.61 -3.44 -8.50
CA ALA A 498 -5.48 -4.60 -8.59
C ALA A 498 -6.41 -4.63 -7.37
N ASP A 499 -7.72 -4.65 -7.60
CA ASP A 499 -8.74 -4.83 -6.57
C ASP A 499 -9.34 -6.24 -6.72
N VAL A 500 -8.82 -7.18 -5.93
CA VAL A 500 -9.19 -8.60 -5.99
C VAL A 500 -9.77 -9.05 -4.66
N ARG A 501 -11.05 -9.43 -4.66
CA ARG A 501 -11.70 -10.06 -3.51
C ARG A 501 -11.47 -11.57 -3.55
N VAL A 502 -11.11 -12.15 -2.42
CA VAL A 502 -10.97 -13.61 -2.25
C VAL A 502 -12.00 -14.10 -1.25
N THR A 503 -12.62 -15.24 -1.53
CA THR A 503 -13.52 -15.93 -0.59
C THR A 503 -13.20 -17.41 -0.56
N THR A 504 -13.33 -18.02 0.62
CA THR A 504 -13.16 -19.47 0.82
C THR A 504 -14.33 -19.99 1.64
N ALA A 505 -14.97 -21.06 1.18
CA ALA A 505 -16.10 -21.68 1.88
C ALA A 505 -16.04 -23.20 1.79
N CYS A 506 -16.39 -23.88 2.88
CA CYS A 506 -16.46 -25.35 2.95
C CYS A 506 -17.90 -25.80 3.17
N ALA A 507 -18.29 -26.93 2.56
CA ALA A 507 -19.67 -27.44 2.65
C ALA A 507 -20.03 -27.92 4.06
N ALA A 508 -19.08 -28.53 4.78
CA ALA A 508 -19.21 -28.88 6.20
C ALA A 508 -18.24 -28.06 7.04
N THR A 509 -18.72 -27.57 8.18
CA THR A 509 -17.91 -26.89 9.21
C THR A 509 -17.39 -27.86 10.28
N THR A 510 -17.75 -29.14 10.19
CA THR A 510 -17.28 -30.21 11.09
C THR A 510 -17.15 -31.53 10.33
N VAL A 511 -16.04 -32.25 10.53
CA VAL A 511 -15.76 -33.56 9.93
C VAL A 511 -15.10 -34.49 10.95
N ALA A 512 -15.27 -35.81 10.86
CA ALA A 512 -14.47 -36.74 11.66
C ALA A 512 -13.06 -36.92 11.06
N VAL A 513 -12.12 -37.44 11.84
CA VAL A 513 -10.82 -37.91 11.29
C VAL A 513 -11.11 -38.92 10.17
N THR A 514 -10.47 -38.74 9.01
CA THR A 514 -10.64 -39.45 7.72
C THR A 514 -11.86 -39.08 6.86
N ASP A 515 -12.84 -38.35 7.38
CA ASP A 515 -13.96 -37.84 6.58
C ASP A 515 -13.53 -36.64 5.72
N ARG A 516 -14.28 -36.40 4.62
CA ARG A 516 -13.98 -35.37 3.63
C ARG A 516 -15.06 -34.31 3.55
N THR A 517 -14.66 -33.08 3.24
CA THR A 517 -15.56 -31.98 2.87
C THR A 517 -15.01 -31.24 1.63
N PRO A 518 -15.86 -30.93 0.64
CA PRO A 518 -15.49 -30.01 -0.42
C PRO A 518 -15.41 -28.58 0.13
N CYS A 519 -14.37 -27.88 -0.29
CA CYS A 519 -14.22 -26.44 -0.13
C CYS A 519 -14.07 -25.79 -1.51
N THR A 520 -14.51 -24.55 -1.64
CA THR A 520 -14.36 -23.75 -2.87
C THR A 520 -13.68 -22.43 -2.50
N ALA A 521 -12.60 -22.13 -3.21
CA ALA A 521 -11.96 -20.83 -3.17
C ALA A 521 -12.30 -20.08 -4.46
N THR A 522 -12.55 -18.77 -4.34
CA THR A 522 -12.93 -17.90 -5.45
C THR A 522 -12.13 -16.60 -5.36
N ALA A 523 -11.54 -16.19 -6.49
CA ALA A 523 -10.94 -14.87 -6.68
C ALA A 523 -11.81 -14.09 -7.67
N THR A 524 -12.17 -12.85 -7.31
CA THR A 524 -13.02 -11.95 -8.09
C THR A 524 -12.28 -10.65 -8.34
N ASN A 525 -12.19 -10.22 -9.59
CA ASN A 525 -11.60 -8.92 -9.94
C ASN A 525 -12.69 -7.84 -9.84
N GLU A 526 -12.66 -7.08 -8.76
CA GLU A 526 -13.57 -5.96 -8.49
C GLU A 526 -13.10 -4.67 -9.19
N GLY A 527 -11.82 -4.63 -9.60
CA GLY A 527 -11.21 -3.52 -10.32
C GLY A 527 -11.54 -3.47 -11.81
N VAL A 528 -11.30 -2.31 -12.43
CA VAL A 528 -11.65 -2.03 -13.85
C VAL A 528 -10.61 -2.50 -14.87
N GLY A 529 -9.40 -2.83 -14.42
CA GLY A 529 -8.32 -3.36 -15.26
C GLY A 529 -8.30 -4.88 -15.29
N ALA A 530 -7.85 -5.48 -16.40
CA ALA A 530 -7.60 -6.91 -16.45
C ALA A 530 -6.46 -7.28 -15.48
N THR A 531 -6.68 -8.29 -14.64
CA THR A 531 -5.76 -8.65 -13.55
C THR A 531 -5.42 -10.12 -13.63
N THR A 532 -4.13 -10.46 -13.62
CA THR A 532 -3.68 -11.84 -13.52
C THR A 532 -3.52 -12.25 -12.07
N VAL A 533 -4.24 -13.30 -11.68
CA VAL A 533 -4.23 -13.85 -10.31
C VAL A 533 -3.51 -15.20 -10.26
N ALA A 534 -2.76 -15.42 -9.19
CA ALA A 534 -2.17 -16.70 -8.84
C ALA A 534 -2.24 -16.87 -7.32
N GLY A 535 -2.50 -18.06 -6.83
CA GLY A 535 -2.78 -18.23 -5.41
C GLY A 535 -2.49 -19.62 -4.88
N THR A 536 -2.48 -19.73 -3.55
CA THR A 536 -2.35 -20.99 -2.84
C THR A 536 -3.53 -21.19 -1.91
N THR A 537 -3.97 -22.43 -1.73
CA THR A 537 -4.88 -22.79 -0.65
C THR A 537 -4.14 -23.79 0.23
N VAL A 538 -3.97 -23.44 1.50
CA VAL A 538 -3.27 -24.24 2.50
C VAL A 538 -4.22 -24.65 3.61
N VAL A 539 -3.96 -25.80 4.20
CA VAL A 539 -4.66 -26.28 5.39
C VAL A 539 -3.66 -26.49 6.53
N ASP A 540 -4.12 -26.38 7.78
CA ASP A 540 -3.27 -26.59 8.95
C ASP A 540 -3.01 -28.08 9.27
N ASP A 541 -2.48 -28.36 10.45
CA ASP A 541 -2.15 -29.71 10.90
C ASP A 541 -3.35 -30.56 11.33
N HIS A 542 -4.54 -29.97 11.47
CA HIS A 542 -5.79 -30.69 11.72
C HIS A 542 -6.41 -31.26 10.44
N LEU A 543 -6.02 -30.76 9.28
CA LEU A 543 -6.61 -31.09 7.99
C LEU A 543 -5.55 -31.60 6.98
N ARG A 544 -6.03 -32.22 5.89
CA ARG A 544 -5.21 -32.67 4.76
C ARG A 544 -5.90 -32.37 3.44
N VAL A 545 -5.14 -31.98 2.42
CA VAL A 545 -5.63 -31.85 1.05
C VAL A 545 -5.63 -33.21 0.38
N ASP A 546 -6.79 -33.66 -0.08
CA ASP A 546 -6.96 -34.95 -0.76
C ASP A 546 -7.04 -34.81 -2.30
N ALA A 547 -7.66 -33.74 -2.80
CA ALA A 547 -7.72 -33.43 -4.23
C ALA A 547 -7.96 -31.93 -4.47
N ALA A 548 -7.68 -31.48 -5.69
CA ALA A 548 -8.02 -30.15 -6.19
C ALA A 548 -8.57 -30.25 -7.61
N GLY A 549 -9.54 -29.42 -7.96
CA GLY A 549 -10.05 -29.30 -9.33
C GLY A 549 -9.41 -28.13 -10.08
N ALA A 550 -9.39 -28.25 -11.41
CA ALA A 550 -8.90 -27.19 -12.28
C ALA A 550 -9.64 -25.86 -12.03
N PRO A 551 -8.96 -24.70 -12.13
CA PRO A 551 -7.57 -24.52 -12.58
C PRO A 551 -6.48 -24.73 -11.52
N ALA A 552 -6.81 -25.23 -10.32
CA ALA A 552 -5.81 -25.51 -9.28
C ALA A 552 -5.29 -26.96 -9.32
N ALA A 553 -4.08 -27.16 -8.81
CA ALA A 553 -3.44 -28.47 -8.66
C ALA A 553 -2.90 -28.67 -7.23
N VAL A 554 -2.90 -29.93 -6.76
CA VAL A 554 -2.31 -30.29 -5.46
C VAL A 554 -0.78 -30.17 -5.55
N THR A 555 -0.19 -29.40 -4.65
CA THR A 555 1.28 -29.18 -4.57
C THR A 555 1.91 -29.89 -3.38
N GLY A 556 1.11 -30.31 -2.39
CA GLY A 556 1.57 -31.07 -1.23
C GLY A 556 0.39 -31.60 -0.42
N PRO A 557 0.63 -32.36 0.66
CA PRO A 557 -0.42 -32.93 1.49
C PRO A 557 -1.27 -31.88 2.21
N ARG A 558 -0.83 -30.61 2.23
CA ARG A 558 -1.53 -29.51 2.88
C ARG A 558 -1.71 -28.28 1.99
N SER A 559 -1.45 -28.41 0.68
CA SER A 559 -1.43 -27.24 -0.19
C SER A 559 -1.89 -27.54 -1.61
N THR A 560 -2.57 -26.56 -2.20
CA THR A 560 -2.87 -26.48 -3.63
C THR A 560 -2.35 -25.16 -4.19
N ALA A 561 -2.14 -25.10 -5.51
CA ALA A 561 -1.77 -23.89 -6.22
C ALA A 561 -2.71 -23.65 -7.41
N LEU A 562 -3.22 -22.42 -7.51
CA LEU A 562 -3.93 -21.88 -8.67
C LEU A 562 -2.90 -21.42 -9.72
N ALA A 563 -3.01 -21.91 -10.95
CA ALA A 563 -2.19 -21.44 -12.06
C ALA A 563 -2.53 -19.97 -12.42
N PRO A 564 -1.56 -19.17 -12.91
CA PRO A 564 -1.81 -17.80 -13.33
C PRO A 564 -3.01 -17.70 -14.28
N THR A 565 -4.04 -16.97 -13.87
CA THR A 565 -5.30 -16.82 -14.59
C THR A 565 -5.62 -15.35 -14.74
N THR A 566 -5.85 -14.87 -15.97
CA THR A 566 -6.23 -13.47 -16.22
C THR A 566 -7.74 -13.31 -16.10
N LEU A 567 -8.18 -12.46 -15.18
CA LEU A 567 -9.55 -12.03 -14.99
C LEU A 567 -9.75 -10.69 -15.70
N SER A 568 -10.85 -10.54 -16.42
CA SER A 568 -11.23 -9.27 -17.03
C SER A 568 -11.55 -8.24 -15.94
N GLY A 569 -11.32 -6.96 -16.22
CA GLY A 569 -11.78 -5.89 -15.33
C GLY A 569 -13.30 -5.74 -15.36
N ARG A 570 -13.88 -5.23 -14.28
CA ARG A 570 -15.28 -4.86 -14.22
C ARG A 570 -15.55 -3.74 -15.21
N GLU A 571 -16.55 -3.93 -16.07
CA GLU A 571 -17.01 -2.89 -16.98
C GLU A 571 -17.75 -1.80 -16.16
N PRO A 572 -17.22 -0.55 -16.08
CA PRO A 572 -17.86 0.52 -15.34
C PRO A 572 -19.23 0.87 -15.94
N GLY A 573 -20.20 1.20 -15.09
CA GLY A 573 -21.46 1.75 -15.57
C GLY A 573 -21.26 3.17 -16.10
N ALA A 574 -21.65 3.45 -17.34
CA ALA A 574 -21.53 4.81 -17.88
C ALA A 574 -22.62 5.73 -17.29
N LEU A 575 -22.23 6.93 -16.83
CA LEU A 575 -23.17 8.04 -16.61
C LEU A 575 -23.51 8.71 -17.95
N ALA A 576 -24.79 8.98 -18.18
CA ALA A 576 -25.27 9.72 -19.34
C ALA A 576 -26.16 10.89 -18.91
N LEU A 577 -26.17 11.95 -19.75
CA LEU A 577 -27.01 13.13 -19.54
C LEU A 577 -28.12 13.15 -20.60
N GLU A 578 -29.36 12.96 -20.17
CA GLU A 578 -30.51 12.86 -21.06
C GLU A 578 -31.46 14.07 -20.88
N PRO A 579 -32.06 14.61 -21.96
CA PRO A 579 -33.16 15.55 -21.86
C PRO A 579 -34.35 14.93 -21.10
N THR A 580 -34.91 15.66 -20.15
CA THR A 580 -36.17 15.30 -19.50
C THR A 580 -37.17 16.47 -19.54
N GLY A 581 -38.46 16.15 -19.35
CA GLY A 581 -39.55 17.13 -19.33
C GLY A 581 -40.42 17.07 -18.09
N THR A 582 -39.99 16.36 -17.03
CA THR A 582 -40.90 15.93 -15.95
C THR A 582 -40.82 16.68 -14.63
N ASP A 583 -39.72 17.36 -14.30
CA ASP A 583 -39.48 17.67 -12.87
C ASP A 583 -39.34 19.14 -12.50
N GLY A 584 -39.00 20.06 -13.41
CA GLY A 584 -39.19 21.51 -13.29
C GLY A 584 -38.53 22.20 -12.08
N TYR A 585 -37.91 23.36 -12.32
CA TYR A 585 -37.35 24.18 -11.24
C TYR A 585 -38.42 24.66 -10.23
N VAL A 586 -38.16 24.52 -8.92
CA VAL A 586 -39.01 25.01 -7.82
C VAL A 586 -38.20 25.96 -6.92
N PRO A 587 -38.48 27.28 -6.89
CA PRO A 587 -37.75 28.21 -6.03
C PRO A 587 -37.87 27.81 -4.55
N LEU A 588 -36.75 27.55 -3.86
CA LEU A 588 -36.82 27.04 -2.48
C LEU A 588 -37.29 28.10 -1.47
N ASP A 589 -37.10 29.39 -1.78
CA ASP A 589 -37.67 30.50 -0.99
C ASP A 589 -39.20 30.52 -1.01
N SER A 590 -39.84 30.07 -2.10
CA SER A 590 -41.30 29.90 -2.16
C SER A 590 -41.81 28.78 -1.24
N LEU A 591 -40.92 27.87 -0.83
CA LEU A 591 -41.17 26.81 0.15
C LEU A 591 -40.68 27.19 1.56
N GLY A 592 -40.25 28.44 1.79
CA GLY A 592 -39.80 28.94 3.08
C GLY A 592 -38.33 28.64 3.43
N VAL A 593 -37.52 28.19 2.48
CA VAL A 593 -36.09 27.90 2.68
C VAL A 593 -35.26 29.11 2.25
N ALA A 594 -34.53 29.71 3.18
CA ALA A 594 -33.67 30.85 2.90
C ALA A 594 -32.30 30.41 2.35
N PRO A 595 -31.69 31.18 1.43
CA PRO A 595 -30.34 30.91 0.97
C PRO A 595 -29.30 31.25 2.05
N VAL A 596 -28.30 30.39 2.16
CA VAL A 596 -27.11 30.57 2.98
C VAL A 596 -26.09 31.42 2.18
N PRO A 597 -25.61 32.55 2.72
CA PRO A 597 -24.59 33.35 2.06
C PRO A 597 -23.28 32.57 1.93
N VAL A 598 -22.67 32.63 0.75
CA VAL A 598 -21.36 32.05 0.44
C VAL A 598 -20.43 33.07 -0.22
N GLY A 599 -19.13 32.91 -0.04
CA GLY A 599 -18.08 33.71 -0.66
C GLY A 599 -17.74 33.26 -2.08
N ASP A 600 -16.55 33.65 -2.53
CA ASP A 600 -15.85 33.01 -3.66
C ASP A 600 -15.12 31.76 -3.16
N ARG A 601 -15.11 30.69 -3.96
CA ARG A 601 -14.52 29.36 -3.66
C ARG A 601 -14.80 28.86 -2.24
N GLU A 602 -16.07 28.89 -1.84
CA GLU A 602 -16.54 28.39 -0.55
C GLU A 602 -17.47 27.19 -0.73
N GLY A 603 -17.23 26.13 0.03
CA GLY A 603 -18.04 24.93 0.12
C GLY A 603 -18.87 24.89 1.39
N LEU A 604 -20.09 24.38 1.29
CA LEU A 604 -20.96 24.05 2.42
C LEU A 604 -20.98 22.54 2.64
N GLU A 605 -20.63 22.09 3.84
CA GLU A 605 -20.80 20.68 4.22
C GLU A 605 -22.21 20.48 4.79
N VAL A 606 -22.98 19.57 4.19
CA VAL A 606 -24.37 19.30 4.56
C VAL A 606 -24.51 17.84 4.96
N ALA A 607 -24.95 17.60 6.19
CA ALA A 607 -25.35 16.28 6.65
C ALA A 607 -26.79 15.99 6.22
N LEU A 608 -27.03 14.79 5.71
CA LEU A 608 -28.34 14.34 5.23
C LEU A 608 -29.03 13.47 6.27
N ASP A 609 -30.32 13.71 6.49
CA ASP A 609 -31.13 12.90 7.39
C ASP A 609 -31.52 11.54 6.80
N ARG A 610 -31.44 11.42 5.47
CA ARG A 610 -31.51 10.17 4.71
C ARG A 610 -30.45 10.16 3.62
N PRO A 611 -29.81 9.01 3.36
CA PRO A 611 -28.76 8.99 2.37
C PRO A 611 -29.32 9.10 0.94
N VAL A 612 -28.48 9.60 0.04
CA VAL A 612 -28.69 9.57 -1.41
C VAL A 612 -27.89 8.43 -2.01
N THR A 613 -28.41 7.81 -3.08
CA THR A 613 -27.66 6.83 -3.87
C THR A 613 -27.23 7.49 -5.17
N PHE A 614 -25.92 7.55 -5.40
CA PHE A 614 -25.32 8.07 -6.62
C PHE A 614 -24.29 7.09 -7.14
N ASP A 615 -24.39 6.75 -8.43
CA ASP A 615 -23.48 5.80 -9.09
C ASP A 615 -23.25 4.48 -8.30
N GLY A 616 -24.35 3.87 -7.85
CA GLY A 616 -24.33 2.62 -7.07
C GLY A 616 -23.84 2.74 -5.63
N THR A 617 -23.39 3.93 -5.20
CA THR A 617 -22.88 4.17 -3.85
C THR A 617 -23.83 5.04 -3.04
N THR A 618 -23.96 4.74 -1.76
CA THR A 618 -24.86 5.45 -0.84
C THR A 618 -24.05 6.42 0.05
N SER A 619 -24.54 7.64 0.26
CA SER A 619 -23.89 8.64 1.10
C SER A 619 -24.89 9.50 1.86
N ASP A 620 -24.52 9.88 3.08
CA ASP A 620 -25.26 10.74 4.01
C ASP A 620 -24.69 12.15 4.14
N ARG A 621 -23.75 12.54 3.27
CA ARG A 621 -23.12 13.87 3.26
C ARG A 621 -23.02 14.43 1.85
N LEU A 622 -23.22 15.74 1.71
CA LEU A 622 -22.98 16.50 0.49
C LEU A 622 -22.05 17.67 0.76
N GLY A 623 -21.11 17.90 -0.16
CA GLY A 623 -20.31 19.11 -0.20
C GLY A 623 -20.81 19.99 -1.33
N VAL A 624 -21.22 21.23 -1.05
CA VAL A 624 -21.87 22.10 -2.02
C VAL A 624 -21.01 23.33 -2.31
N SER A 625 -20.47 23.43 -3.53
CA SER A 625 -19.54 24.49 -3.91
C SER A 625 -20.23 25.77 -4.39
N SER A 626 -19.64 26.92 -4.09
CA SER A 626 -20.00 28.22 -4.69
C SER A 626 -19.79 28.26 -6.20
N ASP A 627 -19.03 27.33 -6.79
CA ASP A 627 -18.76 27.30 -8.23
C ASP A 627 -19.79 26.49 -9.03
N GLY A 628 -20.92 26.13 -8.41
CA GLY A 628 -22.10 25.62 -9.11
C GLY A 628 -22.13 24.11 -9.34
N TYR A 629 -21.39 23.37 -8.52
CA TYR A 629 -21.43 21.91 -8.44
C TYR A 629 -21.51 21.43 -6.99
N LEU A 630 -21.83 20.16 -6.80
CA LEU A 630 -21.77 19.46 -5.51
C LEU A 630 -20.99 18.15 -5.63
N VAL A 631 -20.48 17.67 -4.51
CA VAL A 631 -19.76 16.39 -4.35
C VAL A 631 -20.59 15.47 -3.47
N VAL A 632 -21.02 14.33 -4.03
CA VAL A 632 -21.74 13.31 -3.26
C VAL A 632 -20.74 12.55 -2.41
N GLY A 633 -20.78 12.76 -1.09
CA GLY A 633 -19.74 12.32 -0.18
C GLY A 633 -19.23 13.39 0.76
N GLY A 634 -19.43 14.67 0.43
CA GLY A 634 -18.80 15.82 1.12
C GLY A 634 -17.51 16.27 0.46
N ILE A 635 -16.98 17.42 0.90
CA ILE A 635 -15.66 17.95 0.53
C ILE A 635 -14.69 17.65 1.67
N ASP A 636 -13.69 16.81 1.41
CA ASP A 636 -12.72 16.38 2.43
C ASP A 636 -11.43 17.20 2.42
N ASP A 637 -11.19 17.92 1.33
CA ASP A 637 -10.02 18.76 1.15
C ASP A 637 -10.39 20.11 0.50
N PRO A 638 -9.94 21.25 1.04
CA PRO A 638 -10.13 22.55 0.41
C PRO A 638 -9.68 22.65 -1.06
N THR A 639 -8.75 21.79 -1.48
CA THR A 639 -8.28 21.72 -2.88
C THR A 639 -9.30 21.11 -3.84
N GLU A 640 -10.34 20.44 -3.34
CA GLU A 640 -11.49 19.96 -4.14
C GLU A 640 -12.44 21.09 -4.54
N LEU A 641 -12.27 22.30 -4.00
CA LEU A 641 -13.00 23.51 -4.39
C LEU A 641 -12.36 24.16 -5.62
N VAL A 642 -12.71 23.63 -6.79
CA VAL A 642 -12.18 24.02 -8.09
C VAL A 642 -13.19 24.91 -8.81
N CYS A 643 -12.79 26.12 -9.21
CA CYS A 643 -13.73 27.02 -9.87
C CYS A 643 -14.19 26.55 -11.24
N CYS A 644 -13.29 25.89 -11.96
CA CYS A 644 -13.32 25.96 -13.39
C CYS A 644 -13.04 24.58 -13.96
N PRO A 645 -13.99 24.00 -14.71
CA PRO A 645 -13.74 22.75 -15.40
C PRO A 645 -12.68 22.95 -16.48
N SER A 646 -11.76 22.01 -16.61
CA SER A 646 -10.70 22.01 -17.61
C SER A 646 -11.23 21.89 -19.04
N ARG A 647 -10.42 22.34 -20.01
CA ARG A 647 -10.70 22.10 -21.45
C ARG A 647 -10.22 20.73 -21.93
N THR A 648 -9.32 20.11 -21.19
CA THR A 648 -8.88 18.72 -21.34
C THR A 648 -9.74 17.87 -20.41
N SER A 649 -10.13 16.66 -20.79
CA SER A 649 -11.07 15.83 -20.01
C SER A 649 -10.61 15.46 -18.60
N ASP A 650 -9.36 15.75 -18.25
CA ASP A 650 -8.65 15.19 -17.09
C ASP A 650 -7.91 16.33 -16.33
N GLU A 651 -8.59 17.37 -15.83
CA GLU A 651 -8.11 18.03 -14.59
C GLU A 651 -8.98 17.53 -13.44
N ALA A 652 -8.36 17.41 -12.26
CA ALA A 652 -8.89 17.07 -10.93
C ALA A 652 -10.34 17.52 -10.68
N THR A 653 -11.26 16.88 -11.37
CA THR A 653 -12.68 16.95 -11.10
C THR A 653 -12.86 16.12 -9.85
N PRO A 654 -13.40 16.68 -8.76
CA PRO A 654 -13.67 15.88 -7.58
C PRO A 654 -14.48 14.65 -7.97
N ASP A 655 -14.19 13.52 -7.33
CA ASP A 655 -14.92 12.29 -7.62
C ASP A 655 -16.37 12.42 -7.14
N GLY A 656 -17.32 11.91 -7.93
CA GLY A 656 -18.74 11.96 -7.57
C GLY A 656 -19.40 13.34 -7.69
N VAL A 657 -19.01 14.14 -8.67
CA VAL A 657 -19.54 15.50 -8.88
C VAL A 657 -20.90 15.46 -9.60
N VAL A 658 -21.82 16.30 -9.14
CA VAL A 658 -23.04 16.69 -9.87
C VAL A 658 -22.98 18.20 -10.12
N ALA A 659 -22.95 18.58 -11.40
CA ALA A 659 -22.73 19.95 -11.84
C ALA A 659 -23.89 20.44 -12.73
N PRO A 660 -24.92 21.09 -12.16
CA PRO A 660 -25.93 21.76 -12.96
C PRO A 660 -25.37 22.93 -13.76
N PHE A 661 -24.36 23.64 -13.23
CA PHE A 661 -23.63 24.67 -13.97
C PHE A 661 -22.32 25.01 -13.27
N TRP A 662 -21.24 24.33 -13.64
CA TRP A 662 -19.92 24.51 -13.04
C TRP A 662 -19.11 25.57 -13.78
N THR A 663 -18.80 26.68 -13.12
CA THR A 663 -17.91 27.76 -13.59
C THR A 663 -17.53 28.68 -12.43
N ASP A 664 -16.71 29.70 -12.68
CA ASP A 664 -16.23 30.66 -11.67
C ASP A 664 -17.37 31.55 -11.16
N LEU A 665 -17.97 31.16 -10.04
CA LEU A 665 -19.15 31.77 -9.42
C LEU A 665 -18.90 32.13 -7.95
N THR A 666 -19.56 33.19 -7.50
CA THR A 666 -19.47 33.66 -6.11
C THR A 666 -20.84 34.02 -5.55
N GLY A 667 -21.03 33.83 -4.25
CA GLY A 667 -22.18 34.39 -3.54
C GLY A 667 -22.02 35.86 -3.16
N THR A 668 -20.85 36.45 -3.38
CA THR A 668 -20.61 37.88 -3.11
C THR A 668 -21.51 38.75 -3.97
N GLY A 669 -22.41 39.51 -3.34
CA GLY A 669 -23.40 40.32 -4.05
C GLY A 669 -24.59 39.54 -4.63
N ALA A 670 -24.72 38.25 -4.27
CA ALA A 670 -25.82 37.37 -4.67
C ALA A 670 -26.52 36.76 -3.44
N PRO A 671 -27.73 36.17 -3.60
CA PRO A 671 -28.44 35.57 -2.48
C PRO A 671 -27.71 34.41 -1.78
N GLY A 672 -26.99 33.55 -2.52
CA GLY A 672 -26.26 32.40 -1.94
C GLY A 672 -26.81 31.04 -2.40
N ILE A 673 -26.69 30.03 -1.52
CA ILE A 673 -27.06 28.63 -1.79
C ILE A 673 -28.13 28.17 -0.81
N SER A 674 -29.23 27.59 -1.29
CA SER A 674 -30.27 26.97 -0.46
C SER A 674 -30.18 25.45 -0.57
N VAL A 675 -30.30 24.73 0.56
CA VAL A 675 -30.34 23.26 0.58
C VAL A 675 -31.55 22.81 1.41
N ALA A 676 -32.35 21.89 0.86
CA ALA A 676 -33.53 21.39 1.54
C ALA A 676 -33.84 19.93 1.21
N ALA A 677 -34.42 19.22 2.17
CA ALA A 677 -35.15 17.99 1.90
C ALA A 677 -36.57 18.36 1.44
N VAL A 678 -36.95 17.94 0.23
CA VAL A 678 -38.22 18.25 -0.42
C VAL A 678 -39.01 16.97 -0.67
N THR A 679 -40.31 16.99 -0.43
CA THR A 679 -41.21 15.86 -0.72
C THR A 679 -42.54 16.33 -1.30
N ASP A 680 -43.07 15.55 -2.24
CA ASP A 680 -44.43 15.70 -2.78
C ASP A 680 -45.46 14.79 -2.07
N GLY A 681 -45.04 14.10 -1.00
CA GLY A 681 -45.82 13.12 -0.25
C GLY A 681 -45.69 11.68 -0.75
N ALA A 682 -45.13 11.45 -1.95
CA ALA A 682 -44.90 10.11 -2.51
C ALA A 682 -43.41 9.78 -2.62
N ARG A 683 -42.59 10.76 -3.00
CA ARG A 683 -41.14 10.65 -3.17
C ARG A 683 -40.44 11.73 -2.36
N ARG A 684 -39.14 11.57 -2.18
CA ARG A 684 -38.32 12.52 -1.42
C ARG A 684 -36.99 12.79 -2.12
N TRP A 685 -36.59 14.05 -2.10
CA TRP A 685 -35.35 14.52 -2.70
C TRP A 685 -34.58 15.44 -1.75
N VAL A 686 -33.27 15.50 -1.93
CA VAL A 686 -32.47 16.66 -1.54
C VAL A 686 -32.42 17.59 -2.74
N VAL A 687 -32.79 18.85 -2.54
CA VAL A 687 -32.72 19.89 -3.57
C VAL A 687 -31.71 20.94 -3.15
N VAL A 688 -30.73 21.17 -4.03
CA VAL A 688 -29.72 22.23 -3.88
C VAL A 688 -30.02 23.29 -4.92
N GLU A 689 -30.14 24.55 -4.49
CA GLU A 689 -30.39 25.71 -5.34
C GLU A 689 -29.25 26.71 -5.23
N TRP A 690 -28.66 27.06 -6.38
CA TRP A 690 -27.66 28.12 -6.47
C TRP A 690 -28.31 29.40 -6.98
N ARG A 691 -28.06 30.52 -6.29
CA ARG A 691 -28.40 31.88 -6.74
C ARG A 691 -27.18 32.75 -6.59
N LEU A 692 -26.26 32.63 -7.54
CA LEU A 692 -24.91 33.17 -7.47
C LEU A 692 -24.62 34.17 -8.59
N ALA A 693 -23.47 34.83 -8.53
CA ALA A 693 -22.99 35.76 -9.54
C ALA A 693 -21.70 35.27 -10.20
N VAL A 694 -21.51 35.58 -11.47
CA VAL A 694 -20.24 35.39 -12.18
C VAL A 694 -19.20 36.33 -11.60
N VAL A 695 -18.06 35.77 -11.20
CA VAL A 695 -16.93 36.52 -10.60
C VAL A 695 -16.52 37.66 -11.55
N GLY A 696 -16.33 38.86 -10.98
CA GLY A 696 -15.89 40.05 -11.72
C GLY A 696 -16.95 40.76 -12.59
N THR A 697 -18.13 40.16 -12.84
CA THR A 697 -19.18 40.80 -13.65
C THR A 697 -20.47 41.11 -12.89
N GLY A 698 -20.75 40.35 -11.82
CA GLY A 698 -22.01 40.46 -11.07
C GLY A 698 -23.24 39.84 -11.77
N ALA A 699 -23.06 39.25 -12.96
CA ALA A 699 -24.14 38.63 -13.71
C ALA A 699 -24.67 37.39 -12.97
N ARG A 700 -25.99 37.33 -12.71
CA ARG A 700 -26.57 36.25 -11.89
C ARG A 700 -26.77 34.95 -12.66
N ARG A 701 -26.66 33.82 -11.96
CA ARG A 701 -26.99 32.46 -12.42
C ARG A 701 -27.89 31.78 -11.39
N THR A 702 -28.87 31.02 -11.89
CA THR A 702 -29.83 30.31 -11.05
C THR A 702 -30.15 28.95 -11.64
N PHE A 703 -30.01 27.91 -10.84
CA PHE A 703 -30.13 26.50 -11.25
C PHE A 703 -30.26 25.60 -10.01
N GLN A 704 -30.69 24.35 -10.23
CA GLN A 704 -30.90 23.35 -9.19
C GLN A 704 -30.32 21.97 -9.53
N ALA A 705 -29.96 21.23 -8.49
CA ALA A 705 -29.76 19.78 -8.51
C ALA A 705 -30.80 19.12 -7.60
N TRP A 706 -31.43 18.05 -8.08
CA TRP A 706 -32.38 17.23 -7.33
C TRP A 706 -31.80 15.82 -7.21
N LEU A 707 -31.69 15.31 -5.98
CA LEU A 707 -31.14 13.99 -5.68
C LEU A 707 -32.17 13.17 -4.90
N GLY A 708 -32.62 12.04 -5.44
CA GLY A 708 -33.60 11.18 -4.78
C GLY A 708 -33.06 10.48 -3.53
N GLN A 709 -33.91 10.35 -2.52
CA GLN A 709 -33.62 9.69 -1.24
C GLN A 709 -34.37 8.35 -1.07
N ASP A 710 -34.90 7.79 -2.16
CA ASP A 710 -35.70 6.55 -2.17
C ASP A 710 -34.87 5.27 -2.41
N GLY A 711 -33.55 5.37 -2.31
CA GLY A 711 -32.59 4.24 -2.38
C GLY A 711 -32.07 3.91 -3.78
N ALA A 712 -32.71 4.41 -4.84
CA ALA A 712 -32.25 4.27 -6.23
C ALA A 712 -31.52 5.54 -6.71
N HIS A 713 -30.67 5.38 -7.74
CA HIS A 713 -30.09 6.52 -8.45
C HIS A 713 -31.20 7.35 -9.09
N ASP A 714 -31.35 8.60 -8.65
CA ASP A 714 -32.29 9.57 -9.23
C ASP A 714 -31.69 10.97 -9.11
N VAL A 715 -31.12 11.48 -10.19
CA VAL A 715 -30.50 12.80 -10.22
C VAL A 715 -31.02 13.62 -11.40
N ALA A 716 -31.48 14.83 -11.13
CA ALA A 716 -31.95 15.77 -12.14
C ALA A 716 -31.30 17.16 -11.97
N LEU A 717 -31.04 17.81 -13.11
CA LEU A 717 -30.54 19.18 -13.21
C LEU A 717 -31.68 20.05 -13.75
N ALA A 718 -32.12 21.02 -12.97
CA ALA A 718 -33.33 21.80 -13.26
C ALA A 718 -33.03 23.29 -13.38
N TYR A 719 -33.72 23.97 -14.31
CA TYR A 719 -33.48 25.39 -14.61
C TYR A 719 -34.78 26.20 -14.61
N PRO A 720 -34.76 27.50 -14.24
CA PRO A 720 -35.95 28.34 -14.32
C PRO A 720 -36.44 28.48 -15.77
N ALA A 721 -37.76 28.53 -15.94
CA ALA A 721 -38.39 28.59 -17.26
C ALA A 721 -37.83 29.73 -18.13
N GLY A 722 -37.29 29.37 -19.31
CA GLY A 722 -36.71 30.33 -20.26
C GLY A 722 -35.42 31.02 -19.79
N ARG A 723 -34.80 30.57 -18.69
CA ARG A 723 -33.58 31.15 -18.10
C ARG A 723 -32.53 30.09 -17.82
N THR A 724 -32.01 29.47 -18.87
CA THR A 724 -30.85 28.60 -18.69
C THR A 724 -29.59 29.41 -18.43
N PRO A 725 -28.70 28.96 -17.54
CA PRO A 725 -27.35 29.53 -17.41
C PRO A 725 -26.65 29.67 -18.77
N SER A 726 -26.37 30.91 -19.17
CA SER A 726 -25.62 31.22 -20.38
C SER A 726 -24.12 31.29 -20.10
N THR A 727 -23.30 30.99 -21.11
CA THR A 727 -21.85 31.20 -21.09
C THR A 727 -21.43 32.63 -21.43
N GLU A 728 -22.41 33.49 -21.74
CA GLU A 728 -22.17 34.89 -22.07
C GLU A 728 -21.54 35.62 -20.87
N GLY A 729 -20.41 36.28 -21.13
CA GLY A 729 -19.67 37.06 -20.14
C GLY A 729 -18.77 36.25 -19.20
N LEU A 730 -18.60 34.94 -19.41
CA LEU A 730 -17.66 34.13 -18.63
C LEU A 730 -16.21 34.31 -19.10
N ALA A 731 -15.30 34.56 -18.16
CA ALA A 731 -13.85 34.49 -18.40
C ALA A 731 -13.32 33.04 -18.28
N ALA A 732 -13.96 32.24 -17.41
CA ALA A 732 -13.64 30.84 -17.18
C ALA A 732 -14.45 29.89 -18.10
N PRO A 733 -13.97 28.66 -18.34
CA PRO A 733 -14.78 27.60 -18.94
C PRO A 733 -16.03 27.29 -18.10
N ALA A 734 -17.01 26.64 -18.73
CA ALA A 734 -18.19 26.13 -18.06
C ALA A 734 -18.47 24.68 -18.48
N ALA A 735 -19.05 23.91 -17.56
CA ALA A 735 -19.49 22.53 -17.80
C ALA A 735 -20.85 22.25 -17.13
N VAL A 736 -21.56 21.28 -17.68
CA VAL A 736 -22.82 20.74 -17.14
C VAL A 736 -22.74 19.22 -17.23
N GLY A 737 -23.13 18.51 -16.17
CA GLY A 737 -23.17 17.05 -16.16
C GLY A 737 -22.94 16.45 -14.78
N ALA A 738 -22.41 15.23 -14.75
CA ALA A 738 -21.95 14.56 -13.54
C ALA A 738 -20.76 13.64 -13.84
N THR A 739 -19.94 13.35 -12.84
CA THR A 739 -18.90 12.33 -12.83
C THR A 739 -19.21 11.29 -11.76
N GLY A 740 -18.89 10.03 -12.05
CA GLY A 740 -18.95 8.92 -11.11
C GLY A 740 -17.89 9.07 -10.03
N ARG A 741 -17.98 8.21 -9.01
CA ARG A 741 -17.02 8.21 -7.89
C ARG A 741 -15.67 7.59 -8.23
N ASP A 742 -15.56 6.93 -9.37
CA ASP A 742 -14.29 6.43 -9.86
C ASP A 742 -13.44 7.55 -10.49
N GLY A 743 -14.03 8.71 -10.78
CA GLY A 743 -13.39 9.82 -11.50
C GLY A 743 -13.31 9.60 -13.02
N ARG A 744 -13.76 8.43 -13.50
CA ARG A 744 -13.49 7.89 -14.85
C ARG A 744 -14.73 7.87 -15.74
N THR A 745 -15.88 7.66 -15.11
CA THR A 745 -17.18 7.63 -15.78
C THR A 745 -17.86 8.98 -15.63
N GLY A 746 -18.44 9.53 -16.70
CA GLY A 746 -19.03 10.86 -16.58
C GLY A 746 -19.73 11.35 -17.85
N ALA A 747 -20.76 12.14 -17.63
CA ALA A 747 -21.43 12.92 -18.67
C ALA A 747 -21.07 14.42 -18.58
N LEU A 748 -20.07 14.77 -17.76
CA LEU A 748 -19.51 16.12 -17.69
C LEU A 748 -18.84 16.47 -19.03
N ARG A 749 -19.36 17.49 -19.71
CA ARG A 749 -18.85 17.94 -21.01
C ARG A 749 -18.27 19.35 -20.89
N PRO A 750 -16.95 19.54 -21.06
CA PRO A 750 -16.36 20.86 -21.14
C PRO A 750 -16.71 21.58 -22.45
N GLY A 751 -17.00 22.89 -22.37
CA GLY A 751 -17.02 23.77 -23.54
C GLY A 751 -18.40 24.30 -23.97
N ALA A 752 -18.35 25.38 -24.74
CA ALA A 752 -19.49 26.25 -25.07
C ALA A 752 -20.55 25.63 -26.01
N GLU A 753 -20.25 24.52 -26.70
CA GLU A 753 -21.15 23.98 -27.74
C GLU A 753 -22.44 23.33 -27.20
N VAL A 754 -22.44 22.84 -25.95
CA VAL A 754 -23.60 22.10 -25.38
C VAL A 754 -24.76 23.02 -24.99
N LEU A 755 -24.50 24.31 -24.76
CA LEU A 755 -25.50 25.28 -24.29
C LEU A 755 -26.13 26.13 -25.42
N GLY A 756 -25.73 25.91 -26.68
CA GLY A 756 -26.13 26.73 -27.84
C GLY A 756 -27.21 26.15 -28.76
N GLY A 757 -27.74 24.95 -28.50
CA GLY A 757 -28.88 24.38 -29.24
C GLY A 757 -30.23 25.00 -28.83
N PRO A 758 -31.35 24.75 -29.55
CA PRO A 758 -32.64 25.34 -29.24
C PRO A 758 -33.15 24.89 -27.86
N GLY A 759 -32.84 25.69 -26.83
CA GLY A 759 -33.39 25.65 -25.49
C GLY A 759 -32.92 24.47 -24.62
N PRO A 760 -32.22 24.73 -23.50
CA PRO A 760 -31.97 23.69 -22.52
C PRO A 760 -33.25 23.37 -21.74
N VAL A 761 -33.78 22.17 -21.96
CA VAL A 761 -34.74 21.51 -21.08
C VAL A 761 -33.99 20.86 -19.91
N ASP A 762 -34.68 20.64 -18.79
CA ASP A 762 -34.17 19.92 -17.63
C ASP A 762 -33.44 18.63 -18.06
N ARG A 763 -32.43 18.21 -17.29
CA ARG A 763 -31.62 17.04 -17.62
C ARG A 763 -31.73 16.01 -16.52
N ARG A 764 -31.69 14.73 -16.91
CA ARG A 764 -31.55 13.61 -15.97
C ARG A 764 -30.18 13.00 -16.13
N VAL A 765 -29.52 12.72 -15.02
CA VAL A 765 -28.32 11.89 -14.99
C VAL A 765 -28.80 10.45 -14.87
N THR A 766 -28.45 9.61 -15.82
CA THR A 766 -28.74 8.17 -15.82
C THR A 766 -27.46 7.40 -15.60
N ALA A 767 -27.53 6.32 -14.83
CA ALA A 767 -26.41 5.39 -14.63
C ALA A 767 -26.74 4.05 -15.28
N ALA A 768 -25.88 3.59 -16.20
CA ALA A 768 -25.94 2.21 -16.66
C ALA A 768 -25.50 1.26 -15.53
N ALA A 769 -26.09 0.07 -15.47
CA ALA A 769 -25.61 -0.94 -14.54
C ALA A 769 -24.20 -1.39 -14.96
N SER A 770 -23.25 -1.39 -14.03
CA SER A 770 -21.94 -2.01 -14.24
C SER A 770 -22.08 -3.49 -14.59
N GLY A 771 -21.21 -4.03 -15.45
CA GLY A 771 -21.13 -5.47 -15.69
C GLY A 771 -20.80 -6.25 -14.40
N PRO A 772 -21.16 -7.54 -14.30
CA PRO A 772 -20.73 -8.38 -13.19
C PRO A 772 -19.19 -8.53 -13.23
N PRO A 773 -18.51 -8.57 -12.07
CA PRO A 773 -17.06 -8.76 -12.03
C PRO A 773 -16.67 -10.17 -12.52
N ASP A 774 -15.53 -10.27 -13.19
CA ASP A 774 -14.99 -11.56 -13.64
C ASP A 774 -14.37 -12.32 -12.46
N ALA A 775 -14.51 -13.65 -12.46
CA ALA A 775 -14.09 -14.47 -11.33
C ALA A 775 -13.61 -15.86 -11.74
N VAL A 776 -12.62 -16.38 -11.02
CA VAL A 776 -12.15 -17.76 -11.11
C VAL A 776 -12.42 -18.47 -9.79
N SER A 777 -12.98 -19.68 -9.86
CA SER A 777 -13.19 -20.55 -8.69
C SER A 777 -12.53 -21.90 -8.91
N TRP A 778 -11.98 -22.47 -7.83
CA TRP A 778 -11.40 -23.82 -7.86
C TRP A 778 -11.84 -24.61 -6.62
N PRO A 779 -12.27 -25.87 -6.80
CA PRO A 779 -12.65 -26.73 -5.69
C PRO A 779 -11.40 -27.40 -5.07
N VAL A 780 -11.44 -27.60 -3.76
CA VAL A 780 -10.43 -28.28 -2.94
C VAL A 780 -11.13 -29.29 -2.05
N GLU A 781 -10.79 -30.58 -2.17
CA GLU A 781 -11.25 -31.63 -1.27
C GLU A 781 -10.33 -31.71 -0.06
N VAL A 782 -10.90 -31.48 1.13
CA VAL A 782 -10.17 -31.47 2.40
C VAL A 782 -10.65 -32.61 3.28
N ALA A 783 -9.73 -33.32 3.93
CA ALA A 783 -10.01 -34.40 4.85
C ALA A 783 -9.60 -34.07 6.30
N GLY A 784 -10.36 -34.55 7.27
CA GLY A 784 -9.99 -34.48 8.69
C GLY A 784 -8.77 -35.34 9.00
N TRP A 785 -7.76 -34.78 9.67
CA TRP A 785 -6.49 -35.45 9.98
C TRP A 785 -6.23 -35.61 11.48
N ALA A 786 -6.49 -34.57 12.28
CA ALA A 786 -6.34 -34.61 13.73
C ALA A 786 -7.39 -33.73 14.41
N GLY A 787 -7.90 -34.16 15.56
CA GLY A 787 -9.00 -33.44 16.20
C GLY A 787 -8.62 -32.04 16.66
N GLY A 788 -9.52 -31.07 16.48
CA GLY A 788 -9.28 -29.65 16.79
C GLY A 788 -9.93 -28.71 15.78
N ALA A 789 -9.61 -27.41 15.89
CA ALA A 789 -10.12 -26.39 14.98
C ALA A 789 -9.22 -26.30 13.74
N GLY A 790 -9.65 -26.91 12.64
CA GLY A 790 -8.93 -26.84 11.37
C GLY A 790 -9.27 -25.57 10.58
N VAL A 791 -8.28 -25.04 9.86
CA VAL A 791 -8.41 -23.84 9.03
C VAL A 791 -7.96 -24.13 7.60
N VAL A 792 -8.81 -23.75 6.63
CA VAL A 792 -8.49 -23.68 5.21
C VAL A 792 -8.24 -22.23 4.86
N ARG A 793 -6.99 -21.87 4.55
CA ARG A 793 -6.59 -20.51 4.19
C ARG A 793 -6.26 -20.41 2.71
N THR A 794 -6.82 -19.42 2.04
CA THR A 794 -6.50 -19.10 0.65
C THR A 794 -5.82 -17.75 0.60
N GLU A 795 -4.75 -17.67 -0.18
CA GLU A 795 -3.99 -16.45 -0.45
C GLU A 795 -3.83 -16.30 -1.96
N VAL A 796 -4.15 -15.12 -2.50
CA VAL A 796 -4.10 -14.82 -3.92
C VAL A 796 -3.27 -13.56 -4.13
N THR A 797 -2.22 -13.71 -4.93
CA THR A 797 -1.45 -12.60 -5.49
C THR A 797 -2.09 -12.13 -6.79
N ALA A 798 -2.07 -10.82 -7.01
CA ALA A 798 -2.64 -10.18 -8.18
C ALA A 798 -1.58 -9.27 -8.85
N SER A 799 -1.53 -9.26 -10.17
CA SER A 799 -0.64 -8.37 -10.92
C SER A 799 -0.95 -6.90 -10.60
N GLY A 800 -0.02 -6.19 -9.96
CA GLY A 800 -0.20 -4.78 -9.59
C GLY A 800 -0.71 -4.52 -8.16
N ALA A 801 -0.93 -5.56 -7.35
CA ALA A 801 -1.17 -5.42 -5.91
C ALA A 801 0.14 -5.50 -5.11
N THR A 802 0.25 -4.72 -4.03
CA THR A 802 1.39 -4.78 -3.09
C THR A 802 1.24 -5.92 -2.09
N ASP A 803 0.01 -6.20 -1.66
CA ASP A 803 -0.32 -7.24 -0.68
C ASP A 803 -1.24 -8.31 -1.29
N PRO A 804 -1.09 -9.58 -0.88
CA PRO A 804 -1.95 -10.64 -1.33
C PRO A 804 -3.33 -10.58 -0.66
N ALA A 805 -4.38 -10.86 -1.42
CA ALA A 805 -5.74 -10.98 -0.91
C ALA A 805 -5.93 -12.34 -0.22
N THR A 806 -6.54 -12.35 0.97
CA THR A 806 -6.65 -13.57 1.79
C THR A 806 -8.08 -13.86 2.20
N ALA A 807 -8.39 -15.15 2.34
CA ALA A 807 -9.65 -15.64 2.92
C ALA A 807 -9.40 -16.91 3.72
N ALA A 808 -10.27 -17.21 4.69
CA ALA A 808 -10.19 -18.43 5.48
C ALA A 808 -11.59 -19.01 5.75
N ALA A 809 -11.65 -20.34 5.87
CA ALA A 809 -12.80 -21.07 6.34
C ALA A 809 -12.38 -22.05 7.46
N GLU A 810 -13.20 -22.18 8.49
CA GLU A 810 -12.97 -23.11 9.60
C GLU A 810 -13.70 -24.43 9.37
N VAL A 811 -13.01 -25.54 9.66
CA VAL A 811 -13.51 -26.91 9.64
C VAL A 811 -13.04 -27.62 10.90
N ALA A 812 -13.92 -27.77 11.88
CA ALA A 812 -13.62 -28.52 13.10
C ALA A 812 -13.45 -30.02 12.79
N VAL A 813 -12.47 -30.66 13.42
CA VAL A 813 -12.21 -32.10 13.26
C VAL A 813 -12.54 -32.83 14.56
N ASP A 814 -13.44 -33.79 14.49
CA ASP A 814 -13.82 -34.64 15.63
C ASP A 814 -12.81 -35.79 15.78
N GLY A 815 -12.03 -35.77 16.87
CA GLY A 815 -11.03 -36.79 17.19
C GLY A 815 -10.02 -36.37 18.26
N PRO A 816 -9.01 -37.20 18.59
CA PRO A 816 -7.91 -36.82 19.48
C PRO A 816 -6.97 -35.81 18.80
N GLY A 817 -6.52 -34.81 19.54
CA GLY A 817 -5.61 -33.78 19.05
C GLY A 817 -4.17 -34.26 18.82
N PRO A 818 -3.38 -33.56 18.00
CA PRO A 818 -2.05 -34.03 17.57
C PRO A 818 -1.05 -34.20 18.72
N GLY A 819 -1.06 -33.32 19.73
CA GLY A 819 -0.16 -33.41 20.89
C GLY A 819 -0.49 -34.50 21.91
N ALA A 820 -1.74 -34.99 21.94
CA ALA A 820 -2.16 -36.01 22.90
C ALA A 820 -1.59 -37.40 22.57
N VAL A 821 -1.41 -37.71 21.28
CA VAL A 821 -0.86 -39.00 20.83
C VAL A 821 0.65 -39.05 21.03
N GLU A 822 1.36 -37.95 20.79
CA GLU A 822 2.81 -37.88 21.01
C GLU A 822 3.18 -37.98 22.50
N ALA A 823 2.43 -37.29 23.37
CA ALA A 823 2.62 -37.39 24.83
C ALA A 823 2.40 -38.81 25.38
N ASP A 824 1.50 -39.59 24.77
CA ASP A 824 1.27 -40.99 25.15
C ASP A 824 2.42 -41.92 24.71
N VAL A 825 3.07 -41.63 23.58
CA VAL A 825 4.29 -42.34 23.12
C VAL A 825 5.47 -42.02 24.04
N ASP A 826 5.66 -40.75 24.36
CA ASP A 826 6.79 -40.26 25.16
C ASP A 826 6.73 -40.80 26.59
N ARG A 827 5.55 -40.78 27.24
CA ARG A 827 5.38 -41.34 28.59
C ARG A 827 5.76 -42.82 28.68
N LEU A 828 5.28 -43.62 27.72
CA LEU A 828 5.59 -45.05 27.68
C LEU A 828 7.06 -45.33 27.35
N ALA A 829 7.68 -44.46 26.55
CA ALA A 829 9.11 -44.56 26.24
C ALA A 829 9.95 -44.25 27.48
N ASP A 830 9.71 -43.14 28.16
CA ASP A 830 10.46 -42.73 29.34
C ASP A 830 10.52 -43.83 30.43
N ASP A 831 9.42 -44.57 30.63
CA ASP A 831 9.35 -45.64 31.63
C ASP A 831 9.98 -46.98 31.18
N LEU A 832 10.06 -47.24 29.87
CA LEU A 832 10.44 -48.54 29.30
C LEU A 832 11.74 -48.51 28.49
N THR A 833 12.32 -47.35 28.22
CA THR A 833 13.62 -47.21 27.56
C THR A 833 14.62 -46.52 28.51
N GLU A 834 15.86 -46.34 28.07
CA GLU A 834 16.89 -45.57 28.79
C GLU A 834 17.17 -44.24 28.08
N ASP A 835 17.12 -44.25 26.75
CA ASP A 835 17.19 -43.06 25.91
C ASP A 835 15.82 -42.64 25.40
N ALA A 836 15.65 -41.33 25.18
CA ALA A 836 14.51 -40.80 24.46
C ALA A 836 14.42 -41.40 23.06
N LEU A 837 13.21 -41.71 22.59
CA LEU A 837 13.01 -42.21 21.23
C LEU A 837 13.56 -41.22 20.21
N ALA A 838 14.35 -41.72 19.25
CA ALA A 838 14.80 -40.90 18.12
C ALA A 838 13.58 -40.25 17.43
N PRO A 839 13.65 -38.96 17.03
CA PRO A 839 12.49 -38.22 16.53
C PRO A 839 11.72 -38.92 15.39
N ALA A 840 12.42 -39.61 14.49
CA ALA A 840 11.80 -40.36 13.40
C ALA A 840 11.01 -41.58 13.89
N ARG A 841 11.51 -42.31 14.90
CA ARG A 841 10.82 -43.46 15.50
C ARG A 841 9.63 -43.03 16.34
N ARG A 842 9.75 -41.91 17.06
CA ARG A 842 8.65 -41.26 17.79
C ARG A 842 7.52 -40.88 16.84
N ALA A 843 7.84 -40.24 15.72
CA ALA A 843 6.88 -39.86 14.69
C ALA A 843 6.19 -41.06 14.03
N ASP A 844 6.93 -42.13 13.68
CA ASP A 844 6.35 -43.37 13.12
C ASP A 844 5.35 -44.02 14.09
N LEU A 845 5.71 -44.17 15.36
CA LEU A 845 4.84 -44.79 16.36
C LEU A 845 3.59 -43.94 16.62
N ALA A 846 3.74 -42.61 16.68
CA ALA A 846 2.62 -41.69 16.82
C ALA A 846 1.68 -41.73 15.60
N ASP A 847 2.22 -41.82 14.39
CA ASP A 847 1.42 -41.92 13.16
C ASP A 847 0.66 -43.25 13.08
N ARG A 848 1.29 -44.35 13.46
CA ARG A 848 0.65 -45.66 13.48
C ARG A 848 -0.44 -45.77 14.56
N LEU A 849 -0.25 -45.12 15.71
CA LEU A 849 -1.31 -44.98 16.72
C LEU A 849 -2.47 -44.12 16.22
N ARG A 850 -2.18 -42.99 15.58
CA ARG A 850 -3.19 -42.05 15.04
C ARG A 850 -4.02 -42.68 13.92
N THR A 851 -3.39 -43.47 13.05
CA THR A 851 -4.04 -44.20 11.94
C THR A 851 -4.71 -45.50 12.39
N GLY A 852 -4.59 -45.89 13.66
CA GLY A 852 -5.15 -47.12 14.20
C GLY A 852 -4.44 -48.41 13.76
N THR A 853 -3.32 -48.30 13.04
CA THR A 853 -2.50 -49.45 12.61
C THR A 853 -1.64 -50.03 13.74
N LEU A 854 -1.44 -49.28 14.82
CA LEU A 854 -0.84 -49.73 16.08
C LEU A 854 -1.84 -49.47 17.22
N THR A 855 -2.06 -50.47 18.07
CA THR A 855 -2.84 -50.30 19.30
C THR A 855 -1.94 -49.86 20.44
N ARG A 856 -2.50 -49.27 21.50
CA ARG A 856 -1.73 -48.92 22.72
C ARG A 856 -1.06 -50.14 23.35
N GLU A 857 -1.75 -51.29 23.38
CA GLU A 857 -1.17 -52.56 23.80
C GLU A 857 0.00 -52.98 22.89
N GLY A 858 -0.13 -52.76 21.58
CA GLY A 858 0.95 -52.97 20.61
C GLY A 858 2.15 -52.05 20.87
N LEU A 859 1.93 -50.76 21.17
CA LEU A 859 3.00 -49.84 21.55
C LEU A 859 3.71 -50.32 22.82
N ALA A 860 2.96 -50.62 23.88
CA ALA A 860 3.51 -51.12 25.13
C ALA A 860 4.31 -52.42 24.93
N ARG A 861 3.85 -53.33 24.05
CA ARG A 861 4.58 -54.56 23.71
C ARG A 861 5.88 -54.29 22.98
N VAL A 862 5.90 -53.35 22.03
CA VAL A 862 7.14 -52.95 21.31
C VAL A 862 8.17 -52.41 22.31
N LEU A 863 7.77 -51.53 23.22
CA LEU A 863 8.67 -50.91 24.19
C LEU A 863 9.07 -51.87 25.33
N ALA A 864 8.21 -52.79 25.75
CA ALA A 864 8.51 -53.79 26.77
C ALA A 864 9.61 -54.80 26.37
N THR A 865 10.02 -54.81 25.10
CA THR A 865 11.15 -55.62 24.60
C THR A 865 12.47 -54.85 24.55
N ASP A 866 12.49 -53.61 25.02
CA ASP A 866 13.70 -52.78 25.01
C ASP A 866 14.80 -53.39 25.90
N PRO A 867 16.06 -53.44 25.41
CA PRO A 867 17.18 -53.99 26.15
C PRO A 867 17.42 -53.32 27.51
N ALA A 868 17.14 -52.03 27.65
CA ALA A 868 17.34 -51.32 28.91
C ALA A 868 16.32 -51.76 29.97
N TRP A 869 15.03 -51.83 29.61
CA TRP A 869 13.98 -52.34 30.50
C TRP A 869 14.25 -53.78 30.92
N LEU A 870 14.51 -54.66 29.95
CA LEU A 870 14.82 -56.06 30.24
C LEU A 870 16.09 -56.19 31.08
N GLY A 871 17.06 -55.30 30.86
CA GLY A 871 18.25 -55.16 31.69
C GLY A 871 17.91 -54.89 33.15
N ARG A 872 17.01 -53.95 33.46
CA ARG A 872 16.54 -53.67 34.83
C ARG A 872 15.95 -54.92 35.49
N VAL A 873 15.16 -55.70 34.74
CA VAL A 873 14.56 -56.96 35.22
C VAL A 873 15.65 -58.01 35.51
N VAL A 874 16.65 -58.15 34.63
CA VAL A 874 17.77 -59.08 34.81
C VAL A 874 18.59 -58.67 36.03
N ASP A 875 18.96 -57.40 36.14
CA ASP A 875 19.79 -56.85 37.21
C ASP A 875 19.11 -57.06 38.58
N ALA A 876 17.82 -56.75 38.68
CA ALA A 876 17.04 -57.01 39.90
C ALA A 876 17.02 -58.51 40.26
N THR A 877 16.80 -59.38 39.28
CA THR A 877 16.74 -60.84 39.50
C THR A 877 18.10 -61.42 39.94
N TYR A 878 19.20 -60.92 39.37
CA TYR A 878 20.56 -61.30 39.77
C TYR A 878 20.87 -60.85 41.20
N GLN A 879 20.52 -59.62 41.56
CA GLN A 879 20.70 -59.12 42.92
C GLN A 879 19.87 -59.91 43.94
N GLU A 880 18.62 -60.24 43.61
CA GLU A 880 17.73 -61.04 44.45
C GLU A 880 18.29 -62.45 44.69
N VAL A 881 18.62 -63.16 43.61
CA VAL A 881 18.97 -64.58 43.66
C VAL A 881 20.44 -64.77 43.99
N ALA A 882 21.35 -64.23 43.17
CA ALA A 882 22.79 -64.44 43.31
C ALA A 882 23.45 -63.50 44.33
N GLY A 883 22.78 -62.41 44.73
CA GLY A 883 23.34 -61.41 45.65
C GLY A 883 24.46 -60.57 45.04
N ALA A 884 24.58 -60.57 43.71
CA ALA A 884 25.58 -59.82 42.95
C ALA A 884 25.01 -59.44 41.58
N ALA A 885 25.57 -58.39 40.97
CA ALA A 885 25.21 -57.98 39.61
C ALA A 885 25.72 -58.99 38.56
N PRO A 886 25.03 -59.13 37.41
CA PRO A 886 25.56 -59.91 36.29
C PRO A 886 26.81 -59.25 35.72
N ASP A 887 27.72 -60.05 35.17
CA ASP A 887 28.74 -59.53 34.25
C ASP A 887 28.10 -59.09 32.92
N ALA A 888 28.85 -58.34 32.11
CA ALA A 888 28.33 -57.75 30.88
C ALA A 888 27.82 -58.80 29.86
N ASP A 889 28.47 -59.95 29.76
CA ASP A 889 28.09 -61.01 28.82
C ASP A 889 26.86 -61.79 29.32
N GLY A 890 26.82 -62.10 30.62
CA GLY A 890 25.67 -62.71 31.27
C GLY A 890 24.43 -61.82 31.19
N ARG A 891 24.57 -60.51 31.45
CA ARG A 891 23.48 -59.55 31.33
C ARG A 891 22.93 -59.53 29.90
N ARG A 892 23.81 -59.41 28.90
CA ARG A 892 23.43 -59.41 27.49
C ARG A 892 22.71 -60.69 27.07
N PHE A 893 23.25 -61.85 27.44
CA PHE A 893 22.64 -63.15 27.16
C PHE A 893 21.20 -63.22 27.70
N TRP A 894 20.98 -62.83 28.95
CA TRP A 894 19.65 -62.90 29.55
C TRP A 894 18.69 -61.86 29.00
N VAL A 895 19.15 -60.67 28.66
CA VAL A 895 18.33 -59.66 27.96
C VAL A 895 17.82 -60.21 26.63
N GLU A 896 18.70 -60.79 25.80
CA GLU A 896 18.33 -61.42 24.53
C GLU A 896 17.40 -62.63 24.72
N ALA A 897 17.65 -63.45 25.75
CA ALA A 897 16.81 -64.59 26.09
C ALA A 897 15.39 -64.14 26.51
N LEU A 898 15.26 -63.10 27.33
CA LEU A 898 13.97 -62.58 27.76
C LEU A 898 13.23 -61.89 26.61
N ALA A 899 13.93 -61.14 25.76
CA ALA A 899 13.35 -60.51 24.56
C ALA A 899 12.78 -61.54 23.58
N SER A 900 13.40 -62.72 23.49
CA SER A 900 12.95 -63.86 22.68
C SER A 900 11.90 -64.74 23.35
N GLY A 901 11.40 -64.36 24.53
CA GLY A 901 10.28 -65.01 25.20
C GLY A 901 10.67 -66.04 26.27
N THR A 902 11.94 -66.09 26.69
CA THR A 902 12.35 -66.92 27.83
C THR A 902 11.69 -66.41 29.11
N SER A 903 11.22 -67.32 29.96
CA SER A 903 10.64 -66.94 31.26
C SER A 903 11.72 -66.53 32.26
N VAL A 904 11.44 -65.55 33.12
CA VAL A 904 12.33 -65.19 34.26
C VAL A 904 12.58 -66.39 35.19
N ARG A 905 11.65 -67.35 35.25
CA ARG A 905 11.85 -68.64 35.94
C ARG A 905 13.07 -69.42 35.42
N ALA A 906 13.34 -69.37 34.13
CA ALA A 906 14.51 -70.03 33.54
C ALA A 906 15.81 -69.31 33.94
N LEU A 907 15.78 -67.97 34.03
CA LEU A 907 16.88 -67.18 34.59
C LEU A 907 17.16 -67.57 36.05
N VAL A 908 16.14 -67.60 36.92
CA VAL A 908 16.30 -68.03 38.32
C VAL A 908 16.85 -69.47 38.42
N ALA A 909 16.32 -70.39 37.61
CA ALA A 909 16.81 -71.77 37.55
C ALA A 909 18.29 -71.85 37.18
N ALA A 910 18.72 -71.07 36.18
CA ALA A 910 20.10 -71.04 35.76
C ALA A 910 21.03 -70.46 36.84
N LEU A 911 20.61 -69.40 37.53
CA LEU A 911 21.38 -68.78 38.62
C LEU A 911 21.62 -69.74 39.79
N VAL A 912 20.56 -70.38 40.28
CA VAL A 912 20.65 -71.40 41.35
C VAL A 912 21.48 -72.60 40.89
N GLY A 913 21.46 -72.90 39.59
CA GLY A 913 22.24 -73.96 38.97
C GLY A 913 23.76 -73.75 38.94
N THR A 914 24.23 -72.50 39.09
CA THR A 914 25.64 -72.14 38.94
C THR A 914 26.51 -72.74 40.05
N GLU A 915 27.80 -72.99 39.72
CA GLU A 915 28.77 -73.40 40.73
C GLU A 915 29.04 -72.30 41.76
N ALA A 916 28.98 -71.03 41.36
CA ALA A 916 29.14 -69.90 42.28
C ALA A 916 28.05 -69.90 43.37
N PHE A 917 26.79 -70.14 43.01
CA PHE A 917 25.69 -70.22 43.97
C PHE A 917 25.87 -71.39 44.95
N TYR A 918 26.34 -72.55 44.47
CA TYR A 918 26.63 -73.70 45.32
C TYR A 918 27.85 -73.50 46.22
N ALA A 919 28.89 -72.83 45.71
CA ALA A 919 30.06 -72.47 46.50
C ALA A 919 29.71 -71.48 47.61
N ALA A 920 28.81 -70.52 47.36
CA ALA A 920 28.28 -69.61 48.38
C ALA A 920 27.51 -70.34 49.47
N ALA A 921 26.89 -71.47 49.15
CA ALA A 921 26.28 -72.40 50.10
C ALA A 921 27.29 -73.36 50.76
N GLY A 922 28.60 -73.13 50.65
CA GLY A 922 29.62 -74.01 51.25
C GLY A 922 29.74 -75.39 50.60
N ARG A 923 29.17 -75.57 49.39
CA ARG A 923 29.07 -76.85 48.68
C ARG A 923 28.39 -77.96 49.49
N ASP A 924 27.42 -77.57 50.31
CA ASP A 924 26.59 -78.47 51.10
C ASP A 924 25.15 -78.47 50.55
N PRO A 925 24.54 -79.65 50.26
CA PRO A 925 23.16 -79.73 49.78
C PRO A 925 22.14 -79.10 50.73
N GLY A 926 22.35 -79.21 52.04
CA GLY A 926 21.46 -78.62 53.05
C GLY A 926 21.53 -77.09 53.04
N ALA A 927 22.74 -76.54 53.10
CA ALA A 927 22.96 -75.10 53.01
C ALA A 927 22.56 -74.52 51.64
N LEU A 928 22.62 -75.31 50.56
CA LEU A 928 22.10 -74.91 49.25
C LEU A 928 20.59 -74.72 49.29
N VAL A 929 19.85 -75.64 49.91
CA VAL A 929 18.40 -75.51 50.08
C VAL A 929 18.07 -74.30 50.95
N ASP A 930 18.80 -74.10 52.06
CA ASP A 930 18.60 -72.95 52.94
C ASP A 930 18.81 -71.60 52.20
N LEU A 931 19.89 -71.50 51.42
CA LEU A 931 20.20 -70.30 50.63
C LEU A 931 19.20 -70.09 49.49
N ALA A 932 18.80 -71.14 48.78
CA ALA A 932 17.83 -71.06 47.69
C ALA A 932 16.45 -70.61 48.20
N PHE A 933 15.99 -71.12 49.34
CA PHE A 933 14.75 -70.67 49.98
C PHE A 933 14.84 -69.20 50.41
N ALA A 934 15.94 -68.82 51.07
CA ALA A 934 16.12 -67.44 51.53
C ALA A 934 16.16 -66.44 50.37
N ARG A 935 16.84 -66.75 49.26
CA ARG A 935 17.05 -65.83 48.13
C ARG A 935 15.92 -65.85 47.11
N VAL A 936 15.33 -67.02 46.82
CA VAL A 936 14.26 -67.16 45.81
C VAL A 936 12.88 -66.91 46.41
N LEU A 937 12.62 -67.42 47.62
CA LEU A 937 11.30 -67.30 48.27
C LEU A 937 11.26 -66.17 49.30
N GLY A 938 12.41 -65.72 49.82
CA GLY A 938 12.49 -64.71 50.86
C GLY A 938 12.19 -65.24 52.26
N ARG A 939 12.28 -66.55 52.48
CA ARG A 939 12.00 -67.24 53.76
C ARG A 939 12.88 -68.48 53.93
N ALA A 940 13.06 -68.95 55.15
CA ALA A 940 13.73 -70.22 55.40
C ALA A 940 12.83 -71.43 55.05
N PRO A 941 13.39 -72.60 54.69
CA PRO A 941 12.62 -73.84 54.61
C PRO A 941 12.22 -74.31 56.02
N ASP A 942 11.05 -74.94 56.15
CA ASP A 942 10.76 -75.73 57.34
C ASP A 942 11.57 -77.03 57.36
N ALA A 943 11.68 -77.69 58.50
CA ALA A 943 12.53 -78.87 58.68
C ALA A 943 12.18 -80.00 57.70
N ALA A 944 10.89 -80.28 57.49
CA ALA A 944 10.45 -81.36 56.61
C ALA A 944 10.67 -81.02 55.12
N GLY A 945 10.43 -79.76 54.74
CA GLY A 945 10.70 -79.23 53.41
C GLY A 945 12.20 -79.25 53.09
N ARG A 946 13.04 -78.87 54.05
CA ARG A 946 14.50 -78.95 53.92
C ARG A 946 14.95 -80.38 53.65
N ASP A 947 14.52 -81.33 54.47
CA ASP A 947 14.86 -82.75 54.33
C ASP A 947 14.38 -83.33 52.98
N TYR A 948 13.18 -82.96 52.53
CA TYR A 948 12.62 -83.37 51.25
C TYR A 948 13.47 -82.93 50.05
N TRP A 949 14.00 -81.70 50.07
CA TRP A 949 14.81 -81.17 48.98
C TRP A 949 16.23 -81.72 49.01
N VAL A 950 16.83 -81.87 50.19
CA VAL A 950 18.15 -82.51 50.35
C VAL A 950 18.11 -83.94 49.82
N ALA A 951 17.12 -84.74 50.21
CA ALA A 951 16.97 -86.11 49.72
C ALA A 951 16.83 -86.20 48.19
N ARG A 952 16.23 -85.20 47.54
CA ARG A 952 16.13 -85.13 46.07
C ARG A 952 17.43 -84.77 45.40
N LEU A 953 18.18 -83.83 45.97
CA LEU A 953 19.51 -83.47 45.48
C LEU A 953 20.44 -84.69 45.58
N ASP A 954 20.40 -85.42 46.70
CA ASP A 954 21.16 -86.66 46.89
C ASP A 954 20.72 -87.77 45.92
N ALA A 955 19.44 -87.79 45.53
CA ALA A 955 18.89 -88.68 44.51
C ALA A 955 19.14 -88.22 43.05
N GLY A 956 19.93 -87.16 42.84
CA GLY A 956 20.36 -86.71 41.50
C GLY A 956 19.52 -85.58 40.88
N LEU A 957 18.62 -84.92 41.63
CA LEU A 957 17.98 -83.69 41.18
C LEU A 957 19.05 -82.62 40.94
N SER A 958 19.02 -81.95 39.78
CA SER A 958 19.97 -80.87 39.52
C SER A 958 19.63 -79.61 40.33
N ARG A 959 20.65 -78.84 40.68
CA ARG A 959 20.50 -77.52 41.33
C ARG A 959 19.61 -76.58 40.52
N ALA A 960 19.73 -76.64 39.19
CA ALA A 960 18.86 -75.87 38.29
C ALA A 960 17.40 -76.33 38.34
N ALA A 961 17.14 -77.63 38.49
CA ALA A 961 15.77 -78.15 38.65
C ALA A 961 15.15 -77.75 40.00
N LEU A 962 15.95 -77.69 41.07
CA LEU A 962 15.54 -77.09 42.35
C LEU A 962 15.13 -75.62 42.14
N GLY A 963 16.01 -74.80 41.56
CA GLY A 963 15.71 -73.38 41.28
C GLY A 963 14.47 -73.19 40.40
N HIS A 964 14.31 -74.03 39.37
CA HIS A 964 13.14 -74.02 38.49
C HIS A 964 11.83 -74.30 39.23
N THR A 965 11.85 -75.23 40.18
CA THR A 965 10.64 -75.61 40.94
C THR A 965 10.29 -74.55 41.97
N LEU A 966 11.28 -73.98 42.67
CA LEU A 966 11.05 -72.89 43.62
C LEU A 966 10.52 -71.63 42.91
N ALA A 967 11.09 -71.29 41.74
CA ALA A 967 10.66 -70.14 40.95
C ALA A 967 9.28 -70.32 40.29
N ALA A 968 8.68 -71.52 40.34
CA ALA A 968 7.33 -71.77 39.86
C ALA A 968 6.25 -71.58 40.94
N LEU A 969 6.63 -71.29 42.19
CA LEU A 969 5.67 -71.07 43.27
C LEU A 969 4.96 -69.72 43.12
N ASP A 970 3.66 -69.68 43.45
CA ASP A 970 2.83 -68.46 43.33
C ASP A 970 3.41 -67.27 44.11
N GLU A 971 4.07 -67.52 45.24
CA GLU A 971 4.72 -66.46 46.05
C GLU A 971 5.84 -65.72 45.29
N VAL A 972 6.52 -66.41 44.37
CA VAL A 972 7.56 -65.80 43.51
C VAL A 972 6.91 -65.02 42.37
N GLY A 973 5.83 -65.55 41.80
CA GLY A 973 5.02 -64.85 40.80
C GLY A 973 4.42 -63.55 41.33
N ALA A 974 3.84 -63.59 42.53
CA ALA A 974 3.26 -62.43 43.22
C ALA A 974 4.30 -61.35 43.51
N ARG A 975 5.52 -61.74 43.90
CA ARG A 975 6.65 -60.82 44.08
C ARG A 975 7.02 -60.15 42.76
N ARG A 976 7.17 -60.92 41.68
CA ARG A 976 7.54 -60.38 40.37
C ARG A 976 6.49 -59.40 39.81
N VAL A 977 5.21 -59.69 40.02
CA VAL A 977 4.11 -58.77 39.67
C VAL A 977 4.22 -57.47 40.44
N ARG A 978 4.53 -57.54 41.74
CA ARG A 978 4.75 -56.36 42.57
C ARG A 978 5.93 -55.52 42.10
N ASP A 979 7.04 -56.15 41.76
CA ASP A 979 8.26 -55.45 41.34
C ASP A 979 8.03 -54.70 40.02
N VAL A 980 7.41 -55.35 39.02
CA VAL A 980 7.07 -54.69 37.75
C VAL A 980 6.05 -53.57 37.95
N ALA A 981 5.06 -53.77 38.82
CA ALA A 981 4.08 -52.73 39.14
C ALA A 981 4.72 -51.50 39.80
N ARG A 982 5.64 -51.68 40.75
CA ARG A 982 6.37 -50.57 41.38
C ARG A 982 7.22 -49.80 40.38
N LEU A 983 7.85 -50.50 39.44
CA LEU A 983 8.68 -49.86 38.42
C LEU A 983 7.86 -49.00 37.45
N LEU A 984 6.60 -49.34 37.19
CA LEU A 984 5.76 -48.64 36.19
C LEU A 984 4.67 -47.75 36.78
N LEU A 985 4.30 -47.95 38.05
CA LEU A 985 3.17 -47.25 38.69
C LEU A 985 3.58 -46.52 39.97
N ASP A 986 4.84 -46.67 40.40
CA ASP A 986 5.36 -46.17 41.68
C ASP A 986 4.53 -46.59 42.92
N ARG A 987 3.82 -47.71 42.82
CA ARG A 987 3.00 -48.27 43.90
C ARG A 987 2.86 -49.78 43.83
N ASP A 988 2.41 -50.36 44.94
CA ASP A 988 1.98 -51.75 44.95
C ASP A 988 0.66 -51.95 44.15
N PRO A 989 0.50 -53.11 43.51
CA PRO A 989 -0.74 -53.47 42.85
C PRO A 989 -1.86 -53.65 43.89
N THR A 990 -3.07 -53.22 43.55
CA THR A 990 -4.28 -53.61 44.28
C THR A 990 -4.49 -55.13 44.21
N PRO A 991 -5.27 -55.74 45.12
CA PRO A 991 -5.53 -57.18 45.06
C PRO A 991 -6.12 -57.66 43.72
N THR A 992 -6.96 -56.84 43.08
CA THR A 992 -7.55 -57.15 41.76
C THR A 992 -6.52 -57.08 40.64
N GLU A 993 -5.66 -56.06 40.65
CA GLU A 993 -4.56 -55.92 39.69
C GLU A 993 -3.57 -57.08 39.84
N ALA A 994 -3.17 -57.40 41.07
CA ALA A 994 -2.26 -58.50 41.38
C ALA A 994 -2.80 -59.84 40.84
N ALA A 995 -4.06 -60.20 41.16
CA ALA A 995 -4.66 -61.45 40.69
C ALA A 995 -4.73 -61.55 39.16
N ARG A 996 -4.99 -60.43 38.48
CA ARG A 996 -5.02 -60.35 37.01
C ARG A 996 -3.61 -60.54 36.43
N TRP A 997 -2.64 -59.78 36.91
CA TRP A 997 -1.28 -59.77 36.40
C TRP A 997 -0.52 -61.06 36.72
N GLU A 998 -0.80 -61.71 37.84
CA GLU A 998 -0.29 -63.06 38.14
C GLU A 998 -0.79 -64.09 37.12
N THR A 999 -2.03 -63.96 36.64
CA THR A 999 -2.55 -64.84 35.59
C THR A 999 -1.83 -64.62 34.26
N VAL A 1000 -1.47 -63.36 33.95
CA VAL A 1000 -0.65 -63.03 32.78
C VAL A 1000 0.73 -63.66 32.91
N LEU A 1001 1.41 -63.48 34.05
CA LEU A 1001 2.75 -64.01 34.27
C LEU A 1001 2.79 -65.55 34.30
N ARG A 1002 1.76 -66.22 34.83
CA ARG A 1002 1.66 -67.70 34.83
C ARG A 1002 1.59 -68.28 33.42
N ARG A 1003 1.02 -67.55 32.46
CA ARG A 1003 0.78 -68.02 31.09
C ARG A 1003 1.76 -67.46 30.07
N GLY A 1004 2.52 -66.43 30.45
CA GLY A 1004 3.35 -65.67 29.54
C GLY A 1004 4.70 -65.31 30.15
N THR A 1005 5.27 -64.24 29.63
CA THR A 1005 6.62 -63.78 29.95
C THR A 1005 6.58 -62.50 30.78
N VAL A 1006 7.76 -62.03 31.19
CA VAL A 1006 7.85 -60.69 31.82
C VAL A 1006 7.50 -59.58 30.83
N VAL A 1007 7.69 -59.78 29.53
CA VAL A 1007 7.24 -58.85 28.48
C VAL A 1007 5.72 -58.78 28.45
N ASP A 1008 5.02 -59.92 28.54
CA ASP A 1008 3.55 -59.94 28.58
C ASP A 1008 3.01 -59.27 29.85
N LEU A 1009 3.65 -59.50 31.00
CA LEU A 1009 3.34 -58.82 32.25
C LEU A 1009 3.54 -57.30 32.14
N THR A 1010 4.70 -56.87 31.63
CA THR A 1010 5.03 -55.44 31.42
C THR A 1010 3.99 -54.80 30.49
N THR A 1011 3.67 -55.45 29.37
CA THR A 1011 2.66 -55.00 28.41
C THR A 1011 1.30 -54.83 29.07
N ALA A 1012 0.88 -55.81 29.89
CA ALA A 1012 -0.41 -55.79 30.57
C ALA A 1012 -0.51 -54.69 31.65
N VAL A 1013 0.61 -54.31 32.27
CA VAL A 1013 0.68 -53.20 33.23
C VAL A 1013 0.68 -51.86 32.49
N ALA A 1014 1.58 -51.68 31.52
CA ALA A 1014 1.77 -50.43 30.77
C ALA A 1014 0.58 -50.05 29.86
N SER A 1015 -0.24 -51.01 29.46
CA SER A 1015 -1.48 -50.76 28.70
C SER A 1015 -2.74 -50.64 29.58
N SER A 1016 -2.59 -50.74 30.91
CA SER A 1016 -3.73 -50.76 31.83
C SER A 1016 -4.34 -49.37 32.08
N PRO A 1017 -5.61 -49.29 32.50
CA PRO A 1017 -6.18 -48.04 33.01
C PRO A 1017 -5.39 -47.45 34.18
N ALA A 1018 -4.86 -48.32 35.06
CA ALA A 1018 -4.04 -47.90 36.19
C ALA A 1018 -2.80 -47.11 35.80
N TYR A 1019 -2.16 -47.48 34.69
CA TYR A 1019 -1.02 -46.75 34.13
C TYR A 1019 -1.43 -45.41 33.49
N ARG A 1020 -2.68 -45.28 33.02
CA ARG A 1020 -3.21 -44.02 32.46
C ARG A 1020 -3.58 -42.99 33.51
N GLU A 1021 -4.02 -43.47 34.67
CA GLU A 1021 -4.61 -42.63 35.71
C GLU A 1021 -3.62 -42.31 36.84
N GLY A 1022 -2.47 -43.00 36.90
CA GLY A 1022 -1.53 -42.96 38.02
C GLY A 1022 -0.06 -42.78 37.65
N GLY A 1023 0.25 -42.08 36.57
CA GLY A 1023 1.58 -41.58 36.23
C GLY A 1023 1.64 -40.07 36.40
#